data_AF-A0A945S6G0-F1
#
_entry.id   AF-A0A945S6G0-F1
#
_cell.length_a   1.000
_cell.length_b   1.000
_cell.length_c   1.000
_cell.angle_alpha   90.00
_cell.angle_beta   90.00
_cell.angle_gamma   90.00
#
_symmetry.space_group_name_H-M   'P 1'
#
loop_
_entity.id
_entity.type
_entity.pdbx_description
1 polymer ?
#
loop_
_entity_poly.entity_id
_entity_poly.type
_entity_poly.pdbx_seq_one_letter_code
_entity_poly.pdbx_strand_id
1 'polypeptide(L)'
;MRRNLLVAALLATGTWVTIGHSSVGAGERRIVLKEYVNRQWTNELLSYPFEAETGACHVESVRLDGPGGPVPVQVSGVTFWPGTQMVRSAVLWFVADLAPLAEDAYTVHYAPTPVAIAVTGDLATSVTADQFEMTTSRFGARLRLGAEVYGEPRDSSAVSAPVVALRLADGTWFGGSRAFGNTKLTAWSAELVAKGPVFGEVAYTYRYEDRNVVTFTLRLSIGSPALHCDTTVAEDRPEDGVDLILSAGLPPLTLIAQREAYADRPAMKAAKWSQWVKIPLATHTEELVTNLSPWADWWNTWTQTSVRLHMAGERELHIASRDPGAWVTPAAPGTMRDWAAWQHKLLPVRKGSNGEIFLRINNAAGIRKWSVEDREQAYAEARRMSRAQVKAEWPPLNEVKDWILEWPGGPDALHPHLFVSAADVARHQAQQVEQDPDITWLTNYLSREAIRPVPSYKDAQAMQVYVMTKGDPDATAKTKLYDRARQHLGALGDFDKMRCTQTVAALYDLIMGTDLITSAEKRLYRSQMAFLGYMVARPSTWNIERGYRSYNPNMSLSYLLARGTVAAAIPTHPLAKAWVAPGLARAKAWLKEVGPEGEWYESAHYSQVSAFAMTSFAVALKQAGFEDLFLNENLKRWAMWLAQIYTPRDPMPGRGKRRATPPIGRATAGVPWGLFGLMAKATRDTDPAYASTMQWAWAGTDYTLSTANHLGGFECVYMDRDAPMATPAWRSKLFPQVGPLFRNGVGGEHENYLALHANKGAGVRPSELGCIAMWFARGVPIAGSFPGGYKERHQLLISRVIPAMSWSEGQPWDETRFGCDTDVKMGPFSALPRQDCFTANYVHKGWKGGRYGIPKGPVSWPPVPAAAGFPVAWQRRMLYIRDDAPEGLNYLILRDSVQGGKPSLWQMWTATEKIGTPAQVQDLDAFLADSPGKTPVPAHELQGNRLTAVGRFGVDVEYYIASPAEARPWTMHWSQHYVDYSVTGDDYRDLLQLRLDGDGEYFVAMFPRFRTESAPVFTAMGDGTVIKISGKSGTDYCFLPGKETDTQADDAHFRGTVGSVQDRQEDLVLATGAAGEVGYHGYAIAAPQAASLRIAADTLVVRLSYDARNGGTATLKLTGRWRLAPGQAGVTMTTVPGGYKLMLAAGVTQAELEQE
;
A
#
# COMPACT_ATOMS: atom_id res chain seq x y z
N MET A 1 -21.06 -0.88 38.84
CA MET A 1 -20.36 -1.19 40.11
C MET A 1 -18.86 -1.08 39.89
N ARG A 2 -18.25 -0.12 40.60
CA ARG A 2 -16.82 0.18 40.89
C ARG A 2 -15.71 -0.34 39.95
N ARG A 3 -15.16 0.60 39.16
CA ARG A 3 -13.77 0.65 38.67
C ARG A 3 -12.89 1.29 39.75
N ASN A 4 -11.70 0.74 40.02
CA ASN A 4 -10.65 1.39 40.82
C ASN A 4 -9.41 1.66 39.97
N LEU A 5 -8.79 2.79 40.30
CA LEU A 5 -7.63 3.47 39.72
C LEU A 5 -6.31 2.72 39.93
N LEU A 6 -5.34 2.99 39.06
CA LEU A 6 -3.92 3.02 39.39
C LEU A 6 -3.21 4.03 38.48
N VAL A 7 -2.91 5.20 39.05
CA VAL A 7 -1.98 6.20 38.53
C VAL A 7 -0.78 6.17 39.46
N ALA A 8 0.40 5.84 38.93
CA ALA A 8 1.66 5.94 39.64
C ALA A 8 2.33 7.27 39.28
N ALA A 9 2.49 8.15 40.27
CA ALA A 9 3.26 9.38 40.18
C ALA A 9 4.69 9.11 40.69
N LEU A 10 5.70 9.56 39.95
CA LEU A 10 7.12 9.51 40.31
C LEU A 10 7.57 10.93 40.69
N LEU A 11 8.04 11.05 41.94
CA LEU A 11 8.59 12.24 42.60
C LEU A 11 10.05 12.51 42.18
N ALA A 12 10.40 13.78 41.98
CA ALA A 12 11.71 14.44 42.16
C ALA A 12 11.62 15.84 41.51
N THR A 13 11.88 16.99 42.11
CA THR A 13 12.78 17.38 43.21
C THR A 13 12.17 18.57 43.96
N GLY A 14 12.39 18.61 45.28
CA GLY A 14 11.88 19.66 46.15
C GLY A 14 12.75 20.90 46.17
N THR A 15 12.09 22.05 46.17
CA THR A 15 12.58 23.29 46.79
C THR A 15 11.73 23.52 48.03
N TRP A 16 12.37 23.53 49.18
CA TRP A 16 11.76 23.90 50.45
C TRP A 16 11.34 25.38 50.37
N VAL A 17 10.04 25.66 50.43
CA VAL A 17 9.55 27.00 50.75
C VAL A 17 9.29 27.03 52.25
N THR A 18 10.15 27.78 52.94
CA THR A 18 9.92 28.23 54.32
C THR A 18 8.60 28.98 54.39
N ILE A 19 7.72 28.56 55.31
CA ILE A 19 6.45 29.23 55.62
C ILE A 19 6.77 30.55 56.34
N GLY A 20 6.80 31.63 55.57
CA GLY A 20 6.60 32.98 56.08
C GLY A 20 5.11 33.30 56.00
N HIS A 21 4.48 33.68 57.11
CA HIS A 21 3.15 34.28 57.10
C HIS A 21 3.20 35.53 56.23
N SER A 22 2.57 35.50 55.05
CA SER A 22 2.37 36.68 54.21
C SER A 22 0.92 37.14 54.31
N SER A 23 0.78 38.44 54.51
CA SER A 23 -0.46 39.21 54.46
C SER A 23 -1.31 38.86 53.23
N VAL A 24 -2.64 38.89 53.39
CA VAL A 24 -3.64 38.94 52.31
C VAL A 24 -3.28 40.10 51.36
N GLY A 25 -2.55 39.82 50.28
CA GLY A 25 -1.98 40.81 49.38
C GLY A 25 -1.98 40.32 47.93
N ALA A 26 -1.82 41.25 46.98
CA ALA A 26 -1.75 40.96 45.55
C ALA A 26 -0.68 39.90 45.23
N GLY A 27 -0.98 38.99 44.31
CA GLY A 27 -0.10 37.91 43.87
C GLY A 27 0.29 38.04 42.40
N GLU A 28 1.43 37.45 42.05
CA GLU A 28 1.95 37.41 40.68
C GLU A 28 2.32 35.98 40.29
N ARG A 29 2.02 35.62 39.04
CA ARG A 29 2.41 34.34 38.45
C ARG A 29 3.02 34.53 37.08
N ARG A 30 4.23 34.03 36.87
CA ARG A 30 4.92 34.09 35.59
C ARG A 30 4.56 32.88 34.71
N ILE A 31 4.31 33.15 33.43
CA ILE A 31 4.15 32.17 32.35
C ILE A 31 5.28 32.42 31.35
N VAL A 32 5.99 31.37 30.93
CA VAL A 32 7.03 31.46 29.90
C VAL A 32 6.58 30.63 28.71
N LEU A 33 6.58 31.26 27.53
CA LEU A 33 6.22 30.64 26.26
C LEU A 33 7.47 30.62 25.38
N LYS A 34 7.91 29.44 24.97
CA LYS A 34 9.13 29.23 24.19
C LYS A 34 8.84 28.58 22.84
N GLU A 35 9.48 29.06 21.79
CA GLU A 35 9.42 28.51 20.44
C GLU A 35 10.62 27.59 20.18
N TYR A 36 10.38 26.35 19.74
CA TYR A 36 11.43 25.33 19.70
C TYR A 36 11.82 24.90 18.28
N VAL A 37 11.04 25.23 17.25
CA VAL A 37 11.15 24.59 15.94
C VAL A 37 11.47 25.57 14.79
N ASN A 38 11.81 26.81 15.14
CA ASN A 38 12.09 27.92 14.23
C ASN A 38 10.88 28.26 13.35
N ARG A 39 9.72 28.41 14.00
CA ARG A 39 8.45 28.72 13.35
C ARG A 39 7.87 30.03 13.87
N GLN A 40 7.33 30.85 12.97
CA GLN A 40 6.51 31.99 13.34
C GLN A 40 5.10 31.52 13.71
N TRP A 41 4.64 31.93 14.88
CA TRP A 41 3.25 31.79 15.34
C TRP A 41 2.58 33.16 15.36
N THR A 42 1.34 33.24 14.91
CA THR A 42 0.64 34.52 14.77
C THR A 42 -0.82 34.37 15.16
N ASN A 43 -1.27 35.26 16.06
CA ASN A 43 -2.64 35.34 16.54
C ASN A 43 -3.14 34.01 17.13
N GLU A 44 -2.32 33.40 18.00
CA GLU A 44 -2.61 32.12 18.63
C GLU A 44 -3.40 32.31 19.92
N LEU A 45 -4.59 31.70 20.02
CA LEU A 45 -5.38 31.68 21.24
C LEU A 45 -4.82 30.65 22.22
N LEU A 46 -4.29 31.11 23.35
CA LEU A 46 -3.66 30.27 24.36
C LEU A 46 -4.53 30.13 25.60
N SER A 47 -4.43 28.97 26.25
CA SER A 47 -5.08 28.66 27.51
C SER A 47 -4.10 28.10 28.55
N TYR A 48 -4.19 28.60 29.79
CA TYR A 48 -3.42 28.08 30.93
C TYR A 48 -4.33 27.80 32.13
N PRO A 49 -4.12 26.68 32.84
CA PRO A 49 -4.81 26.45 34.11
C PRO A 49 -4.34 27.47 35.14
N PHE A 50 -5.29 28.04 35.88
CA PHE A 50 -5.05 29.04 36.91
C PHE A 50 -5.68 28.61 38.22
N GLU A 51 -4.89 28.68 39.29
CA GLU A 51 -5.32 28.39 40.65
C GLU A 51 -4.85 29.52 41.55
N ALA A 52 -5.66 29.82 42.56
CA ALA A 52 -5.34 30.84 43.55
C ALA A 52 -5.69 30.33 44.95
N GLU A 53 -4.88 30.71 45.92
CA GLU A 53 -5.10 30.39 47.33
C GLU A 53 -6.39 31.04 47.85
N THR A 54 -6.94 30.47 48.93
CA THR A 54 -8.16 30.97 49.56
C THR A 54 -8.03 32.45 49.90
N GLY A 55 -8.93 33.27 49.38
CA GLY A 55 -8.96 34.71 49.65
C GLY A 55 -7.99 35.56 48.82
N ALA A 56 -7.17 34.97 47.93
CA ALA A 56 -6.11 35.69 47.23
C ALA A 56 -6.53 36.38 45.93
N CYS A 57 -7.58 35.89 45.25
CA CYS A 57 -7.93 36.31 43.89
C CYS A 57 -9.43 36.53 43.71
N HIS A 58 -9.85 37.77 43.47
CA HIS A 58 -11.15 38.08 42.88
C HIS A 58 -11.07 37.95 41.36
N VAL A 59 -12.10 37.42 40.68
CA VAL A 59 -12.07 37.16 39.22
C VAL A 59 -11.76 38.41 38.39
N GLU A 60 -12.30 39.56 38.79
CA GLU A 60 -12.11 40.84 38.10
C GLU A 60 -10.75 41.52 38.38
N SER A 61 -9.94 40.95 39.28
CA SER A 61 -8.60 41.46 39.60
C SER A 61 -7.52 41.00 38.62
N VAL A 62 -7.80 39.96 37.81
CA VAL A 62 -6.81 39.29 36.97
C VAL A 62 -6.35 40.19 35.82
N ARG A 63 -5.03 40.42 35.71
CA ARG A 63 -4.37 41.19 34.65
C ARG A 63 -3.20 40.40 34.08
N LEU A 64 -2.81 40.72 32.84
CA LEU A 64 -1.71 40.05 32.16
C LEU A 64 -0.83 41.09 31.48
N ASP A 65 0.45 41.11 31.83
CA ASP A 65 1.48 41.84 31.11
C ASP A 65 2.28 40.87 30.26
N GLY A 66 2.43 41.16 28.96
CA GLY A 66 3.28 40.43 28.04
C GLY A 66 4.58 41.19 27.73
N PRO A 67 5.40 40.69 26.78
CA PRO A 67 6.69 41.31 26.44
C PRO A 67 6.57 42.74 25.90
N GLY A 68 5.42 43.10 25.30
CA GLY A 68 5.12 44.44 24.78
C GLY A 68 4.28 45.33 25.72
N GLY A 69 4.05 44.91 26.96
CA GLY A 69 3.16 45.60 27.92
C GLY A 69 1.82 44.87 28.14
N PRO A 70 0.80 45.55 28.67
CA PRO A 70 -0.46 44.91 29.06
C PRO A 70 -1.22 44.27 27.89
N VAL A 71 -1.73 43.05 28.09
CA VAL A 71 -2.43 42.22 27.07
C VAL A 71 -3.86 41.91 27.52
N PRO A 72 -4.85 41.89 26.61
CA PRO A 72 -6.20 41.40 26.94
C PRO A 72 -6.16 39.97 27.49
N VAL A 73 -6.73 39.78 28.68
CA VAL A 73 -6.84 38.47 29.34
C VAL A 73 -8.28 38.21 29.74
N GLN A 74 -8.70 36.95 29.64
CA GLN A 74 -10.04 36.51 30.02
C GLN A 74 -9.95 35.26 30.88
N VAL A 75 -10.75 35.23 31.96
CA VAL A 75 -10.87 34.10 32.86
C VAL A 75 -12.19 33.38 32.55
N SER A 76 -12.16 32.04 32.45
CA SER A 76 -13.37 31.22 32.24
C SER A 76 -13.36 29.96 33.10
N GLY A 77 -14.51 29.26 33.17
CA GLY A 77 -14.62 27.99 33.90
C GLY A 77 -14.31 28.12 35.39
N VAL A 78 -14.70 29.24 35.99
CA VAL A 78 -14.32 29.61 37.35
C VAL A 78 -15.01 28.70 38.36
N THR A 79 -14.22 28.09 39.23
CA THR A 79 -14.68 27.49 40.47
C THR A 79 -14.29 28.41 41.62
N PHE A 80 -15.25 28.76 42.46
CA PHE A 80 -15.00 29.58 43.64
C PHE A 80 -14.70 28.72 44.87
N TRP A 81 -13.98 29.29 45.84
CA TRP A 81 -13.89 28.70 47.17
C TRP A 81 -15.27 28.67 47.84
N PRO A 82 -15.65 27.57 48.53
CA PRO A 82 -16.99 27.42 49.11
C PRO A 82 -17.40 28.64 49.96
N GLY A 83 -18.57 29.20 49.67
CA GLY A 83 -19.11 30.36 50.40
C GLY A 83 -18.45 31.70 50.08
N THR A 84 -17.59 31.79 49.07
CA THR A 84 -16.90 33.04 48.68
C THR A 84 -17.05 33.34 47.18
N GLN A 85 -16.66 34.55 46.76
CA GLN A 85 -16.48 34.95 45.35
C GLN A 85 -15.01 34.90 44.92
N MET A 86 -14.17 34.19 45.68
CA MET A 86 -12.74 34.10 45.45
C MET A 86 -12.42 32.91 44.56
N VAL A 87 -11.64 33.14 43.51
CA VAL A 87 -11.25 32.11 42.54
C VAL A 87 -10.45 31.03 43.25
N ARG A 88 -10.89 29.78 43.12
CA ARG A 88 -10.12 28.58 43.49
C ARG A 88 -9.35 28.05 42.29
N SER A 89 -10.06 27.87 41.19
CA SER A 89 -9.49 27.45 39.91
C SER A 89 -10.25 28.07 38.75
N ALA A 90 -9.55 28.30 37.64
CA ALA A 90 -10.09 28.81 36.40
C ALA A 90 -9.17 28.49 35.21
N VAL A 91 -9.56 28.91 34.02
CA VAL A 91 -8.70 28.91 32.82
C VAL A 91 -8.44 30.35 32.40
N LEU A 92 -7.16 30.70 32.25
CA LEU A 92 -6.71 31.96 31.68
C LEU A 92 -6.61 31.84 30.17
N TRP A 93 -7.11 32.85 29.46
CA TRP A 93 -7.07 32.95 28.02
C TRP A 93 -6.47 34.28 27.60
N PHE A 94 -5.62 34.24 26.58
CA PHE A 94 -5.08 35.42 25.90
C PHE A 94 -4.64 35.03 24.49
N VAL A 95 -4.39 36.02 23.65
CA VAL A 95 -3.81 35.81 22.31
C VAL A 95 -2.36 36.27 22.30
N ALA A 96 -1.51 35.49 21.63
CA ALA A 96 -0.10 35.77 21.51
C ALA A 96 0.40 35.55 20.07
N ASP A 97 1.38 36.35 19.69
CA ASP A 97 2.34 36.03 18.64
C ASP A 97 3.58 35.42 19.30
N LEU A 98 4.31 34.58 18.58
CA LEU A 98 5.59 34.07 19.05
C LEU A 98 6.56 33.96 17.86
N ALA A 99 7.62 34.75 17.90
CA ALA A 99 8.63 34.78 16.86
C ALA A 99 9.48 33.48 16.86
N PRO A 100 10.09 33.10 15.73
CA PRO A 100 10.94 31.91 15.66
C PRO A 100 12.03 31.92 16.72
N LEU A 101 12.15 30.81 17.45
CA LEU A 101 13.13 30.62 18.55
C LEU A 101 13.06 31.65 19.69
N ALA A 102 11.96 32.43 19.79
CA ALA A 102 11.76 33.39 20.87
C ALA A 102 11.33 32.72 22.17
N GLU A 103 11.58 33.42 23.26
CA GLU A 103 11.07 33.10 24.59
C GLU A 103 10.42 34.35 25.17
N ASP A 104 9.08 34.32 25.27
CA ASP A 104 8.28 35.43 25.78
C ASP A 104 7.79 35.12 27.19
N ALA A 105 7.93 36.08 28.09
CA ALA A 105 7.44 36.00 29.46
C ALA A 105 6.16 36.83 29.61
N TYR A 106 5.17 36.24 30.26
CA TYR A 106 3.93 36.89 30.65
C TYR A 106 3.77 36.86 32.17
N THR A 107 3.35 37.96 32.76
CA THR A 107 3.11 38.06 34.21
C THR A 107 1.62 38.24 34.45
N VAL A 108 1.02 37.28 35.13
CA VAL A 108 -0.37 37.34 35.60
C VAL A 108 -0.37 38.04 36.96
N HIS A 109 -1.09 39.16 37.09
CA HIS A 109 -1.30 39.86 38.35
C HIS A 109 -2.73 39.61 38.84
N TYR A 110 -2.91 39.39 40.14
CA TYR A 110 -4.24 39.20 40.76
C TYR A 110 -4.28 39.70 42.21
N ALA A 111 -5.47 40.01 42.72
CA ALA A 111 -5.67 40.61 44.03
C ALA A 111 -7.00 40.17 44.67
N PRO A 112 -7.16 40.30 46.01
CA PRO A 112 -8.41 39.98 46.71
C PRO A 112 -9.58 40.93 46.34
N THR A 113 -9.30 42.08 45.74
CA THR A 113 -10.30 43.08 45.38
C THR A 113 -10.38 43.27 43.86
N PRO A 114 -11.57 43.55 43.29
CA PRO A 114 -11.70 43.95 41.90
C PRO A 114 -10.79 45.14 41.55
N VAL A 115 -10.30 45.16 40.31
CA VAL A 115 -9.57 46.30 39.74
C VAL A 115 -10.32 46.72 38.48
N ALA A 116 -10.30 48.02 38.12
CA ALA A 116 -10.95 48.52 36.91
C ALA A 116 -10.35 47.88 35.64
N ILE A 117 -11.20 47.52 34.67
CA ILE A 117 -10.86 46.67 33.51
C ILE A 117 -9.70 47.26 32.69
N ALA A 118 -8.74 46.39 32.37
CA ALA A 118 -7.55 46.64 31.56
C ALA A 118 -7.76 46.29 30.09
N VAL A 119 -6.98 46.98 29.25
CA VAL A 119 -6.71 46.80 27.81
C VAL A 119 -7.71 45.94 27.03
N THR A 120 -8.51 46.61 26.20
CA THR A 120 -9.39 45.99 25.21
C THR A 120 -8.67 45.84 23.87
N GLY A 121 -8.84 44.70 23.20
CA GLY A 121 -8.42 44.54 21.81
C GLY A 121 -9.55 44.78 20.81
N ASP A 122 -9.49 44.15 19.63
CA ASP A 122 -10.43 44.41 18.52
C ASP A 122 -11.77 43.66 18.60
N LEU A 123 -11.97 42.84 19.64
CA LEU A 123 -13.23 42.13 19.87
C LEU A 123 -14.28 43.09 20.46
N ALA A 124 -15.25 43.48 19.64
CA ALA A 124 -16.43 44.23 20.07
C ALA A 124 -17.62 43.29 20.29
N THR A 125 -18.30 43.44 21.42
CA THR A 125 -19.49 42.65 21.75
C THR A 125 -20.67 43.51 22.18
N SER A 126 -21.87 43.18 21.70
CA SER A 126 -23.13 43.81 22.13
C SER A 126 -24.22 42.77 22.35
N VAL A 127 -24.95 42.91 23.44
CA VAL A 127 -25.99 41.96 23.88
C VAL A 127 -27.33 42.69 23.91
N THR A 128 -28.34 42.15 23.23
CA THR A 128 -29.77 42.50 23.41
C THR A 128 -30.49 41.36 24.14
N ALA A 129 -31.80 41.52 24.39
CA ALA A 129 -32.59 40.46 25.01
C ALA A 129 -32.66 39.18 24.15
N ASP A 130 -32.57 39.31 22.83
CA ASP A 130 -32.79 38.24 21.86
C ASP A 130 -31.55 37.88 21.04
N GLN A 131 -30.45 38.64 21.12
CA GLN A 131 -29.28 38.47 20.26
C GLN A 131 -27.96 38.81 20.97
N PHE A 132 -26.90 38.16 20.52
CA PHE A 132 -25.53 38.48 20.85
C PHE A 132 -24.73 38.73 19.57
N GLU A 133 -24.17 39.93 19.45
CA GLU A 133 -23.28 40.28 18.35
C GLU A 133 -21.84 40.31 18.85
N MET A 134 -20.96 39.66 18.09
CA MET A 134 -19.52 39.62 18.32
C MET A 134 -18.82 39.94 17.00
N THR A 135 -17.91 40.92 16.99
CA THR A 135 -17.17 41.33 15.80
C THR A 135 -15.69 41.56 16.12
N THR A 136 -14.83 41.27 15.16
CA THR A 136 -13.41 41.65 15.12
C THR A 136 -13.16 42.54 13.91
N SER A 137 -11.93 42.99 13.72
CA SER A 137 -11.50 43.65 12.49
C SER A 137 -11.58 42.75 11.25
N ARG A 138 -11.71 41.42 11.42
CA ARG A 138 -11.62 40.43 10.33
C ARG A 138 -12.86 39.59 10.12
N PHE A 139 -13.73 39.45 11.12
CA PHE A 139 -14.94 38.63 11.01
C PHE A 139 -15.99 39.05 12.04
N GLY A 140 -17.22 38.56 11.90
CA GLY A 140 -18.24 38.76 12.92
C GLY A 140 -19.40 37.79 12.81
N ALA A 141 -20.19 37.72 13.87
CA ALA A 141 -21.39 36.90 13.95
C ALA A 141 -22.44 37.56 14.82
N ARG A 142 -23.70 37.40 14.41
CA ARG A 142 -24.89 37.73 15.19
C ARG A 142 -25.62 36.44 15.51
N LEU A 143 -25.74 36.15 16.79
CA LEU A 143 -26.20 34.88 17.33
C LEU A 143 -27.52 35.10 18.09
N ARG A 144 -28.46 34.15 17.99
CA ARG A 144 -29.74 34.23 18.69
C ARG A 144 -29.58 33.88 20.17
N LEU A 145 -30.16 34.67 21.07
CA LEU A 145 -30.32 34.37 22.48
C LEU A 145 -31.79 34.03 22.80
N GLY A 146 -32.01 33.36 23.92
CA GLY A 146 -33.34 32.99 24.42
C GLY A 146 -33.47 31.51 24.73
N ALA A 147 -34.66 31.13 25.20
CA ALA A 147 -35.03 29.75 25.44
C ALA A 147 -36.54 29.59 25.24
N GLU A 148 -36.96 28.40 24.82
CA GLU A 148 -38.36 28.04 24.68
C GLU A 148 -38.56 26.60 25.13
N VAL A 149 -39.55 26.37 25.99
CA VAL A 149 -40.03 25.03 26.36
C VAL A 149 -41.39 24.87 25.70
N TYR A 150 -41.56 23.78 24.96
CA TYR A 150 -42.76 23.53 24.18
C TYR A 150 -43.75 22.72 25.00
N GLY A 151 -44.97 23.25 25.18
CA GLY A 151 -46.07 22.51 25.81
C GLY A 151 -46.49 21.26 25.01
N GLU A 152 -46.39 21.34 23.68
CA GLU A 152 -46.47 20.20 22.76
C GLU A 152 -45.19 20.14 21.92
N PRO A 153 -44.53 18.97 21.79
CA PRO A 153 -43.29 18.86 21.04
C PRO A 153 -43.41 19.31 19.57
N ARG A 154 -42.43 20.10 19.10
CA ARG A 154 -42.41 20.65 17.73
C ARG A 154 -41.42 19.91 16.84
N ASP A 155 -41.68 19.85 15.53
CA ASP A 155 -40.70 19.36 14.56
C ASP A 155 -39.40 20.17 14.64
N SER A 156 -38.25 19.53 14.50
CA SER A 156 -36.94 20.19 14.50
C SER A 156 -36.83 21.32 13.47
N SER A 157 -37.43 21.16 12.28
CA SER A 157 -37.52 22.22 11.27
C SER A 157 -38.30 23.47 11.70
N ALA A 158 -39.15 23.39 12.72
CA ALA A 158 -39.94 24.50 13.25
C ALA A 158 -39.29 25.22 14.45
N VAL A 159 -38.08 24.80 14.85
CA VAL A 159 -37.33 25.37 15.99
C VAL A 159 -36.31 26.41 15.52
N SER A 160 -35.98 27.37 16.39
CA SER A 160 -35.00 28.41 16.10
C SER A 160 -33.56 27.87 15.91
N ALA A 161 -32.88 28.37 14.87
CA ALA A 161 -31.48 28.08 14.57
C ALA A 161 -30.52 29.16 15.13
N PRO A 162 -29.23 28.84 15.34
CA PRO A 162 -28.33 29.67 16.17
C PRO A 162 -27.83 30.95 15.50
N VAL A 163 -27.54 30.93 14.21
CA VAL A 163 -26.91 32.05 13.48
C VAL A 163 -27.97 32.92 12.81
N VAL A 164 -27.98 34.21 13.12
CA VAL A 164 -28.82 35.23 12.46
C VAL A 164 -28.12 35.80 11.22
N ALA A 165 -26.85 36.18 11.35
CA ALA A 165 -26.01 36.65 10.25
C ALA A 165 -24.52 36.51 10.58
N LEU A 166 -23.67 36.48 9.56
CA LEU A 166 -22.21 36.51 9.63
C LEU A 166 -21.71 37.81 9.00
N ARG A 167 -20.52 38.26 9.39
CA ARG A 167 -19.91 39.51 8.90
C ARG A 167 -18.52 39.25 8.36
N LEU A 168 -18.29 39.71 7.14
CA LEU A 168 -17.02 39.73 6.42
C LEU A 168 -16.09 40.87 6.93
N ALA A 169 -14.78 40.79 6.71
CA ALA A 169 -13.80 41.82 7.12
C ALA A 169 -14.09 43.23 6.57
N ASP A 170 -14.62 43.33 5.34
CA ASP A 170 -15.07 44.59 4.73
C ASP A 170 -16.38 45.14 5.32
N GLY A 171 -16.96 44.43 6.29
CA GLY A 171 -18.17 44.80 6.99
C GLY A 171 -19.48 44.30 6.39
N THR A 172 -19.43 43.55 5.29
CA THR A 172 -20.61 42.97 4.64
C THR A 172 -21.26 41.92 5.54
N TRP A 173 -22.54 42.07 5.86
CA TRP A 173 -23.35 41.06 6.57
C TRP A 173 -24.02 40.10 5.58
N PHE A 174 -23.96 38.81 5.87
CA PHE A 174 -24.44 37.75 4.99
C PHE A 174 -24.93 36.51 5.76
N GLY A 175 -25.53 35.56 5.04
CA GLY A 175 -25.89 34.25 5.55
C GLY A 175 -27.07 34.23 6.50
N GLY A 176 -27.00 33.35 7.50
CA GLY A 176 -28.08 33.02 8.43
C GLY A 176 -28.18 31.50 8.62
N SER A 177 -29.12 31.02 9.42
CA SER A 177 -29.33 29.59 9.60
C SER A 177 -30.79 29.22 9.76
N ARG A 178 -31.12 27.96 9.40
CA ARG A 178 -32.45 27.36 9.59
C ARG A 178 -32.31 25.93 10.10
N ALA A 179 -33.24 25.48 10.93
CA ALA A 179 -33.28 24.09 11.36
C ALA A 179 -33.96 23.22 10.28
N PHE A 180 -33.63 21.94 10.23
CA PHE A 180 -34.29 20.96 9.36
C PHE A 180 -34.52 19.64 10.10
N GLY A 181 -35.43 18.83 9.55
CA GLY A 181 -35.85 17.54 10.09
C GLY A 181 -37.30 17.57 10.61
N ASN A 182 -37.76 16.42 11.06
CA ASN A 182 -39.12 16.21 11.57
C ASN A 182 -39.16 15.50 12.93
N THR A 183 -38.01 15.25 13.56
CA THR A 183 -37.99 14.67 14.90
C THR A 183 -38.43 15.72 15.91
N LYS A 184 -39.22 15.31 16.90
CA LYS A 184 -39.86 16.22 17.86
C LYS A 184 -38.91 16.73 18.94
N LEU A 185 -38.92 18.04 19.19
CA LEU A 185 -38.21 18.71 20.29
C LEU A 185 -39.17 19.20 21.37
N THR A 186 -38.75 19.03 22.61
CA THR A 186 -39.44 19.51 23.81
C THR A 186 -38.96 20.88 24.25
N ALA A 187 -37.70 21.25 23.94
CA ALA A 187 -37.16 22.56 24.28
C ALA A 187 -35.90 22.91 23.49
N TRP A 188 -35.58 24.22 23.44
CA TRP A 188 -34.25 24.71 23.10
C TRP A 188 -33.84 25.87 24.03
N SER A 189 -32.54 26.11 24.16
CA SER A 189 -31.99 27.24 24.92
C SER A 189 -30.65 27.70 24.34
N ALA A 190 -30.35 28.99 24.50
CA ALA A 190 -29.07 29.60 24.17
C ALA A 190 -28.50 30.32 25.40
N GLU A 191 -27.34 29.88 25.84
CA GLU A 191 -26.61 30.42 27.00
C GLU A 191 -25.42 31.26 26.53
N LEU A 192 -25.36 32.52 26.97
CA LEU A 192 -24.18 33.37 26.79
C LEU A 192 -23.09 32.90 27.77
N VAL A 193 -22.14 32.11 27.26
CA VAL A 193 -21.06 31.49 28.06
C VAL A 193 -19.95 32.50 28.36
N ALA A 194 -19.64 33.39 27.40
CA ALA A 194 -18.59 34.39 27.56
C ALA A 194 -18.83 35.64 26.70
N LYS A 195 -18.39 36.82 27.20
CA LYS A 195 -18.57 38.13 26.54
C LYS A 195 -17.27 38.86 26.13
N GLY A 196 -16.10 38.41 26.55
CA GLY A 196 -14.81 39.07 26.27
C GLY A 196 -13.96 39.30 27.53
N PRO A 197 -12.79 39.95 27.42
CA PRO A 197 -12.28 40.72 26.25
C PRO A 197 -11.53 39.90 25.19
N VAL A 198 -11.32 38.59 25.38
CA VAL A 198 -10.52 37.75 24.48
C VAL A 198 -11.39 36.94 23.53
N PHE A 199 -12.54 36.43 23.98
CA PHE A 199 -13.51 35.75 23.12
C PHE A 199 -14.95 35.89 23.63
N GLY A 200 -15.88 35.92 22.68
CA GLY A 200 -17.32 35.75 22.93
C GLY A 200 -17.74 34.32 22.61
N GLU A 201 -18.64 33.74 23.41
CA GLU A 201 -19.11 32.36 23.23
C GLU A 201 -20.59 32.19 23.62
N VAL A 202 -21.34 31.45 22.80
CA VAL A 202 -22.72 31.05 23.08
C VAL A 202 -22.85 29.54 22.92
N ALA A 203 -23.52 28.89 23.87
CA ALA A 203 -23.86 27.48 23.83
C ALA A 203 -25.37 27.28 23.62
N TYR A 204 -25.75 26.53 22.60
CA TYR A 204 -27.12 26.15 22.32
C TYR A 204 -27.36 24.71 22.74
N THR A 205 -28.48 24.46 23.42
CA THR A 205 -28.93 23.10 23.77
C THR A 205 -30.30 22.86 23.18
N TYR A 206 -30.43 21.80 22.38
CA TYR A 206 -31.68 21.30 21.82
C TYR A 206 -32.05 19.97 22.49
N ARG A 207 -33.28 19.85 23.00
CA ARG A 207 -33.77 18.67 23.71
C ARG A 207 -34.87 18.01 22.91
N TYR A 208 -34.65 16.77 22.51
CA TYR A 208 -35.60 15.95 21.78
C TYR A 208 -36.54 15.22 22.74
N GLU A 209 -37.72 14.84 22.24
CA GLU A 209 -38.72 14.06 22.99
C GLU A 209 -38.18 12.69 23.43
N ASP A 210 -37.35 12.07 22.59
CA ASP A 210 -36.68 10.79 22.85
C ASP A 210 -35.52 10.88 23.87
N ARG A 211 -35.33 12.05 24.50
CA ARG A 211 -34.24 12.40 25.42
C ARG A 211 -32.88 12.61 24.76
N ASN A 212 -32.77 12.61 23.43
CA ASN A 212 -31.54 13.01 22.77
C ASN A 212 -31.25 14.50 23.04
N VAL A 213 -29.96 14.83 23.19
CA VAL A 213 -29.50 16.19 23.45
C VAL A 213 -28.44 16.54 22.42
N VAL A 214 -28.64 17.69 21.77
CA VAL A 214 -27.70 18.27 20.81
C VAL A 214 -27.22 19.61 21.34
N THR A 215 -25.90 19.80 21.34
CA THR A 215 -25.25 21.04 21.76
C THR A 215 -24.45 21.65 20.62
N PHE A 216 -24.59 22.96 20.41
CA PHE A 216 -23.74 23.76 19.51
C PHE A 216 -23.03 24.83 20.32
N THR A 217 -21.72 24.94 20.20
CA THR A 217 -20.94 26.04 20.81
C THR A 217 -20.33 26.89 19.71
N LEU A 218 -20.61 28.19 19.72
CA LEU A 218 -20.14 29.14 18.73
C LEU A 218 -19.25 30.19 19.40
N ARG A 219 -17.99 30.31 18.96
CA ARG A 219 -16.98 31.20 19.54
C ARG A 219 -16.29 32.07 18.50
N LEU A 220 -16.14 33.36 18.80
CA LEU A 220 -15.25 34.29 18.08
C LEU A 220 -14.22 34.87 19.05
N SER A 221 -12.96 34.81 18.67
CA SER A 221 -11.83 35.34 19.46
C SER A 221 -11.27 36.61 18.84
N ILE A 222 -10.70 37.48 19.65
CA ILE A 222 -9.91 38.65 19.25
C ILE A 222 -8.95 38.31 18.09
N GLY A 223 -8.87 39.18 17.09
CA GLY A 223 -8.05 39.03 15.89
C GLY A 223 -8.42 37.86 14.96
N SER A 224 -9.38 37.01 15.35
CA SER A 224 -9.77 35.83 14.57
C SER A 224 -10.53 36.23 13.30
N PRO A 225 -10.16 35.66 12.13
CA PRO A 225 -10.94 35.77 10.90
C PRO A 225 -12.03 34.68 10.79
N ALA A 226 -12.31 33.96 11.88
CA ALA A 226 -13.14 32.76 11.86
C ALA A 226 -14.09 32.68 13.06
N LEU A 227 -15.32 32.25 12.79
CA LEU A 227 -16.26 31.74 13.78
C LEU A 227 -16.01 30.24 13.97
N HIS A 228 -15.69 29.84 15.20
CA HIS A 228 -15.42 28.46 15.56
C HIS A 228 -16.69 27.79 16.09
N CYS A 229 -16.98 26.59 15.61
CA CYS A 229 -18.19 25.84 15.90
C CYS A 229 -17.87 24.42 16.36
N ASP A 230 -18.37 24.06 17.54
CA ASP A 230 -18.28 22.70 18.07
C ASP A 230 -19.70 22.13 18.20
N THR A 231 -19.96 20.98 17.59
CA THR A 231 -21.22 20.25 17.70
C THR A 231 -21.02 19.00 18.54
N THR A 232 -21.91 18.76 19.49
CA THR A 232 -21.93 17.52 20.29
C THR A 232 -23.32 16.92 20.24
N VAL A 233 -23.41 15.67 19.82
CA VAL A 233 -24.67 14.95 19.67
C VAL A 233 -24.58 13.65 20.46
N ALA A 234 -25.52 13.40 21.39
CA ALA A 234 -25.49 12.19 22.19
C ALA A 234 -25.85 10.94 21.37
N GLU A 235 -26.97 10.97 20.65
CA GLU A 235 -27.47 9.86 19.83
C GLU A 235 -27.68 10.27 18.37
N ASP A 236 -27.52 9.31 17.46
CA ASP A 236 -27.48 9.55 16.02
C ASP A 236 -28.86 9.95 15.46
N ARG A 237 -28.94 11.15 14.87
CA ARG A 237 -30.14 11.70 14.21
C ARG A 237 -29.76 12.47 12.94
N PRO A 238 -29.14 11.83 11.93
CA PRO A 238 -28.58 12.52 10.77
C PRO A 238 -29.61 13.23 9.87
N GLU A 239 -30.91 12.89 10.00
CA GLU A 239 -32.01 13.53 9.27
C GLU A 239 -32.50 14.85 9.90
N ASP A 240 -31.94 15.23 11.05
CA ASP A 240 -32.18 16.49 11.73
C ASP A 240 -30.89 17.33 11.79
N GLY A 241 -31.03 18.65 11.93
CA GLY A 241 -29.88 19.51 12.14
C GLY A 241 -30.11 20.98 11.77
N VAL A 242 -29.01 21.64 11.39
CA VAL A 242 -29.00 23.07 11.01
C VAL A 242 -28.38 23.23 9.62
N ASP A 243 -29.07 23.95 8.73
CA ASP A 243 -28.48 24.46 7.50
C ASP A 243 -27.91 25.87 7.79
N LEU A 244 -26.59 26.05 7.62
CA LEU A 244 -25.93 27.36 7.66
C LEU A 244 -25.86 27.92 6.23
N ILE A 245 -26.55 29.02 5.98
CA ILE A 245 -26.64 29.64 4.66
C ILE A 245 -25.37 30.44 4.38
N LEU A 246 -24.71 30.13 3.26
CA LEU A 246 -23.41 30.70 2.89
C LEU A 246 -23.52 31.76 1.80
N SER A 247 -24.53 31.69 0.92
CA SER A 247 -24.63 32.58 -0.24
C SER A 247 -25.53 33.80 -0.06
N ALA A 248 -26.43 33.81 0.94
CA ALA A 248 -27.39 34.91 1.10
C ALA A 248 -26.67 36.23 1.39
N GLY A 249 -26.88 37.25 0.58
CA GLY A 249 -26.19 38.55 0.71
C GLY A 249 -24.76 38.58 0.13
N LEU A 250 -24.29 37.52 -0.53
CA LEU A 250 -22.99 37.47 -1.20
C LEU A 250 -23.12 37.42 -2.73
N PRO A 251 -22.07 37.84 -3.48
CA PRO A 251 -22.00 37.58 -4.91
C PRO A 251 -21.96 36.07 -5.22
N PRO A 252 -22.23 35.65 -6.48
CA PRO A 252 -22.19 34.26 -6.89
C PRO A 252 -20.87 33.57 -6.51
N LEU A 253 -20.98 32.47 -5.79
CA LEU A 253 -19.83 31.73 -5.27
C LEU A 253 -19.25 30.78 -6.33
N THR A 254 -17.94 30.60 -6.29
CA THR A 254 -17.21 29.63 -7.12
C THR A 254 -16.46 28.65 -6.23
N LEU A 255 -16.75 27.35 -6.35
CA LEU A 255 -15.98 26.32 -5.66
C LEU A 255 -14.59 26.21 -6.29
N ILE A 256 -13.56 26.24 -5.45
CA ILE A 256 -12.19 25.95 -5.82
C ILE A 256 -11.84 24.55 -5.33
N ALA A 257 -11.68 23.60 -6.26
CA ALA A 257 -11.36 22.20 -5.94
C ALA A 257 -10.10 21.76 -6.68
N GLN A 258 -9.31 20.86 -6.10
CA GLN A 258 -8.13 20.30 -6.76
C GLN A 258 -8.49 19.01 -7.49
N ARG A 259 -7.88 18.77 -8.65
CA ARG A 259 -7.93 17.47 -9.33
C ARG A 259 -7.12 16.43 -8.54
N GLU A 260 -7.81 15.35 -8.17
CA GLU A 260 -7.30 14.22 -7.39
C GLU A 260 -7.35 12.88 -8.16
N ALA A 261 -7.00 11.74 -7.52
CA ALA A 261 -6.67 10.44 -8.17
C ALA A 261 -7.69 10.05 -9.22
N TYR A 262 -8.96 10.11 -8.86
CA TYR A 262 -10.04 9.56 -9.67
C TYR A 262 -10.65 10.56 -10.65
N ALA A 263 -10.34 11.86 -10.54
CA ALA A 263 -10.92 12.92 -11.38
C ALA A 263 -12.44 12.73 -11.63
N ASP A 264 -13.15 12.38 -10.55
CA ASP A 264 -14.52 11.86 -10.55
C ASP A 264 -15.60 12.93 -10.75
N ARG A 265 -15.20 14.20 -10.89
CA ARG A 265 -16.06 15.30 -11.34
C ARG A 265 -15.99 15.50 -12.86
N PRO A 266 -17.12 15.79 -13.53
CA PRO A 266 -17.12 16.18 -14.95
C PRO A 266 -16.17 17.34 -15.25
N ALA A 267 -16.13 18.36 -14.39
CA ALA A 267 -15.26 19.53 -14.53
C ALA A 267 -13.75 19.21 -14.46
N MET A 268 -13.38 18.02 -13.96
CA MET A 268 -11.98 17.61 -13.75
C MET A 268 -11.43 16.75 -14.89
N LYS A 269 -12.27 16.32 -15.86
CA LYS A 269 -11.85 15.38 -16.92
C LYS A 269 -10.68 15.91 -17.77
N ALA A 270 -10.63 17.22 -18.00
CA ALA A 270 -9.57 17.88 -18.77
C ALA A 270 -8.41 18.42 -17.90
N ALA A 271 -8.51 18.34 -16.58
CA ALA A 271 -7.53 18.94 -15.65
C ALA A 271 -6.33 18.01 -15.39
N LYS A 272 -5.13 18.59 -15.29
CA LYS A 272 -3.90 17.87 -14.95
C LYS A 272 -3.85 17.51 -13.46
N TRP A 273 -3.02 16.52 -13.11
CA TRP A 273 -2.80 16.12 -11.70
C TRP A 273 -2.49 17.32 -10.83
N SER A 274 -3.15 17.43 -9.68
CA SER A 274 -2.98 18.53 -8.72
C SER A 274 -3.37 19.94 -9.22
N GLN A 275 -3.96 20.05 -10.41
CA GLN A 275 -4.47 21.33 -10.91
C GLN A 275 -5.73 21.74 -10.14
N TRP A 276 -5.82 23.02 -9.76
CA TRP A 276 -7.06 23.59 -9.22
C TRP A 276 -8.03 23.94 -10.34
N VAL A 277 -9.29 23.64 -10.13
CA VAL A 277 -10.39 23.91 -11.04
C VAL A 277 -11.42 24.79 -10.34
N LYS A 278 -11.83 25.85 -11.04
CA LYS A 278 -12.89 26.75 -10.62
C LYS A 278 -14.23 26.22 -11.13
N ILE A 279 -15.19 26.02 -10.23
CA ILE A 279 -16.52 25.48 -10.55
C ILE A 279 -17.56 26.54 -10.15
N PRO A 280 -18.11 27.30 -11.11
CA PRO A 280 -19.13 28.31 -10.82
C PRO A 280 -20.40 27.67 -10.27
N LEU A 281 -20.83 28.05 -9.07
CA LEU A 281 -22.01 27.42 -8.44
C LEU A 281 -23.32 27.94 -9.02
N ALA A 282 -23.32 29.09 -9.69
CA ALA A 282 -24.47 29.61 -10.42
C ALA A 282 -24.97 28.62 -11.48
N THR A 283 -24.05 28.04 -12.27
CA THR A 283 -24.35 27.09 -13.35
C THR A 283 -24.24 25.63 -12.92
N HIS A 284 -23.89 25.36 -11.66
CA HIS A 284 -23.80 24.00 -11.13
C HIS A 284 -25.20 23.37 -10.99
N THR A 285 -25.38 22.15 -11.49
CA THR A 285 -26.70 21.50 -11.61
C THR A 285 -27.00 20.51 -10.49
N GLU A 286 -25.98 19.92 -9.87
CA GLU A 286 -26.15 18.91 -8.82
C GLU A 286 -26.47 19.56 -7.46
N GLU A 287 -27.32 18.91 -6.65
CA GLU A 287 -27.61 19.37 -5.29
C GLU A 287 -26.34 19.35 -4.42
N LEU A 288 -25.55 18.29 -4.49
CA LEU A 288 -24.29 18.20 -3.76
C LEU A 288 -23.23 19.07 -4.46
N VAL A 289 -22.62 19.97 -3.70
CA VAL A 289 -21.46 20.76 -4.15
C VAL A 289 -20.16 20.04 -3.77
N THR A 290 -20.01 19.70 -2.49
CA THR A 290 -18.89 18.93 -1.91
C THR A 290 -19.22 18.56 -0.46
N ASN A 291 -18.38 17.76 0.20
CA ASN A 291 -18.47 17.49 1.63
C ASN A 291 -17.28 18.09 2.37
N LEU A 292 -17.55 18.68 3.54
CA LEU A 292 -16.52 18.91 4.55
C LEU A 292 -16.21 17.57 5.23
N SER A 293 -14.93 17.18 5.20
CA SER A 293 -14.43 15.95 5.80
C SER A 293 -13.49 16.23 6.97
N PRO A 294 -13.42 15.32 7.97
CA PRO A 294 -12.42 15.42 9.03
C PRO A 294 -10.99 15.31 8.47
N TRP A 295 -10.76 14.39 7.54
CA TRP A 295 -9.44 14.18 6.96
C TRP A 295 -9.40 14.56 5.50
N ALA A 296 -8.23 15.01 5.08
CA ALA A 296 -8.00 15.34 3.69
C ALA A 296 -7.53 14.10 2.96
N ASP A 297 -8.00 13.89 1.74
CA ASP A 297 -7.51 12.78 0.93
C ASP A 297 -6.96 13.28 -0.41
N TRP A 298 -6.54 12.33 -1.25
CA TRP A 298 -6.00 12.59 -2.58
C TRP A 298 -6.70 11.76 -3.65
N TRP A 299 -7.85 11.16 -3.32
CA TRP A 299 -8.53 10.22 -4.19
C TRP A 299 -9.96 10.64 -4.54
N ASN A 300 -10.65 11.40 -3.69
CA ASN A 300 -12.05 11.77 -3.85
C ASN A 300 -12.20 13.29 -3.95
N THR A 301 -12.55 13.78 -5.15
CA THR A 301 -12.70 15.24 -5.35
C THR A 301 -13.97 15.81 -4.69
N TRP A 302 -14.80 14.99 -4.02
CA TRP A 302 -16.00 15.40 -3.29
C TRP A 302 -15.80 15.56 -1.78
N THR A 303 -14.61 15.34 -1.25
CA THR A 303 -14.28 15.52 0.18
C THR A 303 -13.17 16.54 0.35
N GLN A 304 -13.35 17.51 1.25
CA GLN A 304 -12.36 18.55 1.54
C GLN A 304 -12.31 18.84 3.03
N THR A 305 -11.11 19.01 3.60
CA THR A 305 -10.95 19.54 4.98
C THR A 305 -11.10 21.05 5.05
N SER A 306 -11.01 21.73 3.92
CA SER A 306 -11.27 23.14 3.77
C SER A 306 -12.00 23.36 2.45
N VAL A 307 -13.30 23.64 2.52
CA VAL A 307 -14.10 24.00 1.35
C VAL A 307 -13.85 25.46 1.03
N ARG A 308 -13.32 25.72 -0.16
CA ARG A 308 -12.95 27.06 -0.63
C ARG A 308 -13.99 27.61 -1.59
N LEU A 309 -14.67 28.68 -1.19
CA LEU A 309 -15.68 29.36 -1.98
C LEU A 309 -15.17 30.76 -2.32
N HIS A 310 -14.70 30.92 -3.55
CA HIS A 310 -14.24 32.20 -4.07
C HIS A 310 -15.43 33.15 -4.29
N MET A 311 -15.25 34.39 -3.82
CA MET A 311 -16.16 35.52 -4.00
C MET A 311 -15.55 36.50 -5.03
N ALA A 312 -16.27 37.54 -5.43
CA ALA A 312 -15.69 38.58 -6.28
C ALA A 312 -14.45 39.24 -5.61
N GLY A 313 -13.39 39.53 -6.38
CA GLY A 313 -12.12 40.06 -5.86
C GLY A 313 -11.15 38.97 -5.40
N GLU A 314 -10.30 39.25 -4.41
CA GLU A 314 -9.27 38.31 -3.91
C GLU A 314 -9.67 37.59 -2.61
N ARG A 315 -10.96 37.55 -2.28
CA ARG A 315 -11.48 36.97 -1.02
C ARG A 315 -12.15 35.63 -1.24
N GLU A 316 -12.03 34.78 -0.23
CA GLU A 316 -12.61 33.44 -0.20
C GLU A 316 -13.29 33.18 1.14
N LEU A 317 -14.48 32.61 1.08
CA LEU A 317 -15.15 32.03 2.24
C LEU A 317 -14.67 30.59 2.40
N HIS A 318 -14.08 30.29 3.55
CA HIS A 318 -13.57 28.96 3.87
C HIS A 318 -14.48 28.30 4.91
N ILE A 319 -14.80 27.02 4.69
CA ILE A 319 -15.39 26.16 5.71
C ILE A 319 -14.36 25.08 6.02
N ALA A 320 -13.81 25.06 7.23
CA ALA A 320 -12.74 24.15 7.58
C ALA A 320 -13.15 23.18 8.68
N SER A 321 -12.75 21.93 8.56
CA SER A 321 -12.79 20.97 9.65
C SER A 321 -11.62 21.24 10.59
N ARG A 322 -11.86 20.99 11.87
CA ARG A 322 -10.88 21.13 12.94
C ARG A 322 -10.87 19.88 13.78
N ASP A 323 -9.72 19.59 14.38
CA ASP A 323 -9.53 18.48 15.32
C ASP A 323 -10.22 17.19 14.85
N PRO A 324 -9.78 16.62 13.71
CA PRO A 324 -10.43 15.44 13.14
C PRO A 324 -10.38 14.22 14.07
N GLY A 325 -9.49 14.23 15.06
CA GLY A 325 -9.47 13.22 16.13
C GLY A 325 -10.75 13.18 16.97
N ALA A 326 -11.45 14.31 17.10
CA ALA A 326 -12.71 14.38 17.84
C ALA A 326 -13.91 13.81 17.05
N TRP A 327 -13.84 13.80 15.72
CA TRP A 327 -14.97 13.45 14.83
C TRP A 327 -15.42 11.99 14.93
N VAL A 328 -14.49 11.09 15.21
CA VAL A 328 -14.75 9.64 15.24
C VAL A 328 -14.01 9.05 16.40
N THR A 329 -14.67 8.37 17.34
CA THR A 329 -14.00 7.66 18.45
C THR A 329 -13.09 6.53 17.94
N PRO A 330 -11.85 6.34 18.46
CA PRO A 330 -10.94 5.36 17.93
C PRO A 330 -11.34 3.95 18.39
N ALA A 331 -11.05 2.95 17.57
CA ALA A 331 -11.00 1.56 18.00
C ALA A 331 -9.78 1.31 18.91
N ALA A 332 -9.62 0.07 19.40
CA ALA A 332 -8.44 -0.30 20.17
C ALA A 332 -7.13 -0.11 19.36
N PRO A 333 -5.98 0.17 20.02
CA PRO A 333 -4.72 0.41 19.34
C PRO A 333 -4.34 -0.66 18.29
N GLY A 334 -3.92 -0.23 17.11
CA GLY A 334 -3.57 -1.13 16.00
C GLY A 334 -4.76 -1.81 15.31
N THR A 335 -5.99 -1.48 15.70
CA THR A 335 -7.21 -2.01 15.08
C THR A 335 -7.63 -1.15 13.89
N MET A 336 -8.12 -1.80 12.86
CA MET A 336 -8.44 -1.20 11.57
C MET A 336 -9.96 -1.00 11.46
N ARG A 337 -10.48 0.16 11.87
CA ARG A 337 -11.92 0.46 11.86
C ARG A 337 -12.45 0.60 10.43
N ASP A 338 -13.74 0.33 10.25
CA ASP A 338 -14.42 0.48 8.97
C ASP A 338 -14.38 1.92 8.45
N TRP A 339 -14.30 2.06 7.13
CA TRP A 339 -14.21 3.36 6.45
C TRP A 339 -15.47 4.20 6.65
N ALA A 340 -16.65 3.57 6.71
CA ALA A 340 -17.93 4.25 6.84
C ALA A 340 -18.03 5.10 8.13
N ALA A 341 -17.21 4.78 9.14
CA ALA A 341 -17.21 5.45 10.43
C ALA A 341 -17.06 6.98 10.33
N TRP A 342 -16.22 7.46 9.40
CA TRP A 342 -16.02 8.89 9.20
C TRP A 342 -16.83 9.46 8.05
N GLN A 343 -17.19 8.65 7.05
CA GLN A 343 -18.10 9.07 5.98
C GLN A 343 -19.48 9.44 6.54
N HIS A 344 -19.93 8.74 7.58
CA HIS A 344 -21.14 9.07 8.33
C HIS A 344 -21.10 10.44 9.03
N LYS A 345 -19.91 11.03 9.18
CA LYS A 345 -19.70 12.32 9.88
C LYS A 345 -19.54 13.51 8.95
N LEU A 346 -19.57 13.30 7.64
CA LEU A 346 -19.42 14.35 6.63
C LEU A 346 -20.48 15.44 6.79
N LEU A 347 -20.08 16.70 6.57
CA LEU A 347 -21.01 17.83 6.49
C LEU A 347 -21.15 18.26 5.02
N PRO A 348 -22.27 17.96 4.36
CA PRO A 348 -22.43 18.30 2.95
C PRO A 348 -22.66 19.80 2.75
N VAL A 349 -21.95 20.38 1.77
CA VAL A 349 -22.29 21.69 1.18
C VAL A 349 -23.21 21.42 0.01
N ARG A 350 -24.39 22.04 0.03
CA ARG A 350 -25.46 21.80 -0.93
C ARG A 350 -25.92 23.08 -1.61
N LYS A 351 -26.48 22.91 -2.80
CA LYS A 351 -27.24 23.91 -3.55
C LYS A 351 -28.72 23.58 -3.42
N GLY A 352 -29.48 24.48 -2.80
CA GLY A 352 -30.93 24.37 -2.67
C GLY A 352 -31.66 24.56 -4.00
N SER A 353 -32.95 24.21 -4.04
CA SER A 353 -33.81 24.39 -5.21
C SER A 353 -33.96 25.85 -5.65
N ASN A 354 -33.81 26.80 -4.72
CA ASN A 354 -33.77 28.24 -4.96
C ASN A 354 -32.37 28.77 -5.34
N GLY A 355 -31.38 27.89 -5.48
CA GLY A 355 -30.00 28.24 -5.82
C GLY A 355 -29.11 28.65 -4.64
N GLU A 356 -29.64 28.70 -3.41
CA GLU A 356 -28.84 29.01 -2.21
C GLU A 356 -27.77 27.95 -1.96
N ILE A 357 -26.59 28.40 -1.54
CA ILE A 357 -25.51 27.51 -1.10
C ILE A 357 -25.49 27.49 0.42
N PHE A 358 -25.52 26.29 1.02
CA PHE A 358 -25.53 26.12 2.47
C PHE A 358 -24.70 24.91 2.92
N LEU A 359 -24.14 24.99 4.13
CA LEU A 359 -23.54 23.86 4.83
C LEU A 359 -24.62 23.18 5.66
N ARG A 360 -24.87 21.89 5.40
CA ARG A 360 -25.81 21.09 6.20
C ARG A 360 -25.07 20.42 7.36
N ILE A 361 -25.37 20.90 8.56
CA ILE A 361 -24.84 20.37 9.82
C ILE A 361 -25.86 19.36 10.36
N ASN A 362 -25.78 18.12 9.86
CA ASN A 362 -26.63 17.01 10.34
C ASN A 362 -26.30 16.63 11.80
N ASN A 363 -27.21 15.97 12.52
CA ASN A 363 -26.99 15.51 13.89
C ASN A 363 -26.46 14.07 13.95
N ALA A 364 -25.37 13.77 13.22
CA ALA A 364 -24.62 12.53 13.46
C ALA A 364 -23.95 12.54 14.86
N ALA A 365 -24.00 11.42 15.58
CA ALA A 365 -23.56 11.28 16.98
C ALA A 365 -22.08 11.66 17.23
N GLY A 366 -21.73 12.01 18.46
CA GLY A 366 -20.37 12.40 18.84
C GLY A 366 -20.07 13.88 18.60
N ILE A 367 -18.78 14.21 18.50
CA ILE A 367 -18.28 15.59 18.48
C ILE A 367 -17.82 15.93 17.07
N ARG A 368 -18.14 17.10 16.52
CA ARG A 368 -17.46 17.63 15.31
C ARG A 368 -17.08 19.09 15.54
N LYS A 369 -15.85 19.44 15.20
CA LYS A 369 -15.33 20.80 15.29
C LYS A 369 -15.04 21.33 13.89
N TRP A 370 -15.50 22.54 13.61
CA TRP A 370 -15.37 23.17 12.30
C TRP A 370 -15.42 24.70 12.43
N SER A 371 -15.16 25.40 11.34
CA SER A 371 -15.16 26.87 11.29
C SER A 371 -15.73 27.39 9.98
N VAL A 372 -16.17 28.64 10.02
CA VAL A 372 -16.41 29.47 8.83
C VAL A 372 -15.54 30.70 8.93
N GLU A 373 -14.80 30.97 7.85
CA GLU A 373 -13.69 31.91 7.87
C GLU A 373 -13.70 32.81 6.63
N ASP A 374 -13.33 34.07 6.82
CA ASP A 374 -13.02 35.00 5.74
C ASP A 374 -11.52 35.06 5.53
N ARG A 375 -11.07 34.65 4.35
CA ARG A 375 -9.64 34.53 4.02
C ARG A 375 -9.32 35.23 2.72
N GLU A 376 -8.11 35.76 2.63
CA GLU A 376 -7.54 36.18 1.35
C GLU A 376 -7.09 34.97 0.55
N GLN A 377 -7.13 35.09 -0.79
CA GLN A 377 -6.64 34.05 -1.68
C GLN A 377 -5.17 33.70 -1.40
N ALA A 378 -4.34 34.68 -1.06
CA ALA A 378 -2.93 34.49 -0.71
C ALA A 378 -2.74 33.57 0.51
N TYR A 379 -3.66 33.59 1.50
CA TYR A 379 -3.62 32.65 2.63
C TYR A 379 -3.82 31.21 2.15
N ALA A 380 -4.75 30.98 1.22
CA ALA A 380 -4.99 29.67 0.64
C ALA A 380 -3.87 29.21 -0.30
N GLU A 381 -3.18 30.15 -0.96
CA GLU A 381 -2.01 29.88 -1.80
C GLU A 381 -0.73 29.63 -1.00
N ALA A 382 -0.53 30.33 0.12
CA ALA A 382 0.55 30.04 1.07
C ALA A 382 0.31 28.68 1.75
N ARG A 383 -0.96 28.35 1.99
CA ARG A 383 -1.43 27.03 2.39
C ARG A 383 -1.61 26.09 1.20
N ARG A 384 -1.03 26.41 0.00
CA ARG A 384 -1.01 25.53 -1.19
C ARG A 384 -0.76 24.15 -0.67
N MET A 385 -1.83 23.35 -0.76
CA MET A 385 -1.98 22.12 0.00
C MET A 385 -0.66 21.39 0.03
N SER A 386 -0.24 21.01 1.25
CA SER A 386 0.98 20.28 1.54
C SER A 386 1.39 19.48 0.33
N ARG A 387 2.66 19.55 -0.08
CA ARG A 387 3.15 18.68 -1.15
C ARG A 387 3.05 17.18 -0.78
N ALA A 388 2.53 16.88 0.42
CA ALA A 388 2.06 15.60 0.89
C ALA A 388 0.80 15.09 0.18
N GLN A 389 0.73 13.76 -0.01
CA GLN A 389 -0.50 13.09 -0.40
C GLN A 389 -1.58 13.14 0.69
N VAL A 390 -1.19 13.27 1.97
CA VAL A 390 -2.09 13.43 3.12
C VAL A 390 -1.93 14.81 3.74
N LYS A 391 -3.00 15.59 3.68
CA LYS A 391 -3.00 17.00 4.06
C LYS A 391 -3.47 17.10 5.52
N ALA A 392 -2.53 17.05 6.45
CA ALA A 392 -2.81 17.21 7.88
C ALA A 392 -2.89 18.71 8.25
N GLU A 393 -3.85 19.09 9.09
CA GLU A 393 -3.93 20.44 9.64
C GLU A 393 -2.73 20.72 10.56
N TRP A 394 -2.12 21.91 10.42
CA TRP A 394 -1.10 22.36 11.36
C TRP A 394 -1.69 22.49 12.78
N PRO A 395 -0.99 22.01 13.81
CA PRO A 395 -1.45 22.17 15.19
C PRO A 395 -1.46 23.65 15.59
N PRO A 396 -2.43 24.10 16.40
CA PRO A 396 -2.36 25.41 17.04
C PRO A 396 -1.24 25.43 18.10
N LEU A 397 -0.66 26.59 18.37
CA LEU A 397 0.37 26.73 19.40
C LEU A 397 -0.13 26.31 20.78
N ASN A 398 -1.43 26.48 21.04
CA ASN A 398 -2.06 26.03 22.28
C ASN A 398 -1.94 24.52 22.53
N GLU A 399 -1.82 23.71 21.46
CA GLU A 399 -1.52 22.28 21.57
C GLU A 399 0.00 22.06 21.69
N VAL A 400 0.79 22.76 20.87
CA VAL A 400 2.26 22.58 20.77
C VAL A 400 2.98 22.99 22.05
N LYS A 401 2.49 24.01 22.77
CA LYS A 401 3.10 24.46 24.04
C LYS A 401 3.17 23.36 25.11
N ASP A 402 2.32 22.32 24.99
CA ASP A 402 2.26 21.19 25.91
C ASP A 402 3.08 19.98 25.40
N TRP A 403 3.76 20.11 24.26
CA TRP A 403 4.64 19.07 23.71
C TRP A 403 6.03 19.10 24.36
N ILE A 404 6.63 17.91 24.50
CA ILE A 404 7.99 17.75 25.01
C ILE A 404 8.95 17.89 23.81
N LEU A 405 9.42 19.11 23.55
CA LEU A 405 10.33 19.39 22.43
C LEU A 405 11.80 19.48 22.86
N GLU A 406 12.05 19.53 24.17
CA GLU A 406 13.37 19.39 24.79
C GLU A 406 13.28 18.39 25.95
N TRP A 407 14.28 17.51 26.09
CA TRP A 407 14.34 16.53 27.18
C TRP A 407 15.80 16.17 27.53
N PRO A 408 16.08 15.64 28.73
CA PRO A 408 17.42 15.20 29.13
C PRO A 408 18.00 14.09 28.21
N GLY A 409 19.33 14.01 28.13
CA GLY A 409 20.07 13.11 27.23
C GLY A 409 20.72 13.89 26.08
N GLY A 410 22.05 13.86 26.00
CA GLY A 410 22.81 14.65 25.04
C GLY A 410 22.64 14.18 23.58
N PRO A 411 22.73 15.09 22.60
CA PRO A 411 22.59 14.77 21.18
C PRO A 411 23.77 13.99 20.57
N ASP A 412 24.89 13.84 21.27
CA ASP A 412 26.19 13.52 20.61
C ASP A 412 26.68 12.07 20.74
N ALA A 413 26.01 11.18 21.48
CA ALA A 413 26.63 9.90 21.88
C ALA A 413 26.24 8.67 21.04
N LEU A 414 25.24 8.75 20.14
CA LEU A 414 24.67 7.55 19.49
C LEU A 414 24.54 7.64 17.96
N HIS A 415 24.66 8.81 17.33
CA HIS A 415 24.34 8.95 15.91
C HIS A 415 25.49 8.59 14.95
N PRO A 416 25.22 7.96 13.79
CA PRO A 416 23.94 7.33 13.44
C PRO A 416 23.71 6.05 14.27
N HIS A 417 22.45 5.79 14.64
CA HIS A 417 22.01 4.52 15.28
C HIS A 417 20.71 3.97 14.72
N LEU A 418 20.00 4.69 13.84
CA LEU A 418 18.66 4.30 13.41
C LEU A 418 18.68 2.98 12.64
N PHE A 419 19.59 2.84 11.68
CA PHE A 419 19.73 1.64 10.86
C PHE A 419 21.10 0.99 11.00
N VAL A 420 22.15 1.81 11.10
CA VAL A 420 23.54 1.41 11.26
C VAL A 420 24.15 2.18 12.43
N SER A 421 25.24 1.66 13.00
CA SER A 421 26.01 2.39 14.01
C SER A 421 27.11 3.26 13.38
N ALA A 422 27.61 4.26 14.11
CA ALA A 422 28.83 4.99 13.72
C ALA A 422 30.03 4.04 13.47
N ALA A 423 30.13 2.94 14.23
CA ALA A 423 31.16 1.91 14.03
C ALA A 423 30.97 1.13 12.73
N ASP A 424 29.73 0.87 12.30
CA ASP A 424 29.44 0.24 11.01
C ASP A 424 29.85 1.15 9.85
N VAL A 425 29.55 2.45 9.95
CA VAL A 425 29.96 3.45 8.95
C VAL A 425 31.49 3.51 8.85
N ALA A 426 32.18 3.63 9.98
CA ALA A 426 33.64 3.67 10.01
C ALA A 426 34.28 2.39 9.43
N ARG A 427 33.73 1.22 9.78
CA ARG A 427 34.18 -0.08 9.25
C ARG A 427 34.00 -0.15 7.73
N HIS A 428 32.84 0.25 7.22
CA HIS A 428 32.57 0.29 5.78
C HIS A 428 33.53 1.24 5.05
N GLN A 429 33.73 2.45 5.58
CA GLN A 429 34.66 3.44 5.03
C GLN A 429 36.11 2.97 5.05
N ALA A 430 36.52 2.17 6.05
CA ALA A 430 37.86 1.59 6.12
C ALA A 430 38.09 0.49 5.06
N GLN A 431 37.05 -0.25 4.68
CA GLN A 431 37.11 -1.31 3.67
C GLN A 431 37.08 -0.76 2.22
N GLN A 432 36.60 0.46 2.03
CA GLN A 432 36.59 1.15 0.73
C GLN A 432 38.00 1.67 0.39
N VAL A 433 38.67 1.01 -0.56
CA VAL A 433 40.06 1.35 -0.98
C VAL A 433 40.11 2.27 -2.20
N GLU A 434 39.12 2.19 -3.11
CA GLU A 434 39.06 2.98 -4.35
C GLU A 434 37.77 3.81 -4.44
N GLN A 435 37.81 4.91 -5.21
CA GLN A 435 36.62 5.71 -5.48
C GLN A 435 35.71 5.00 -6.49
N ASP A 436 34.44 4.83 -6.11
CA ASP A 436 33.40 4.28 -6.97
C ASP A 436 33.02 5.29 -8.08
N PRO A 437 33.17 4.95 -9.38
CA PRO A 437 32.77 5.82 -10.50
C PRO A 437 31.29 6.22 -10.46
N ASP A 438 30.41 5.36 -9.93
CA ASP A 438 28.98 5.67 -9.81
C ASP A 438 28.73 6.77 -8.78
N ILE A 439 29.53 6.81 -7.70
CA ILE A 439 29.47 7.87 -6.68
C ILE A 439 29.99 9.20 -7.25
N THR A 440 31.02 9.15 -8.10
CA THR A 440 31.50 10.35 -8.82
C THR A 440 30.44 10.89 -9.76
N TRP A 441 29.80 10.02 -10.55
CA TRP A 441 28.68 10.39 -11.41
C TRP A 441 27.52 10.98 -10.61
N LEU A 442 27.13 10.33 -9.51
CA LEU A 442 26.02 10.74 -8.66
C LEU A 442 26.27 12.11 -8.01
N THR A 443 27.50 12.34 -7.52
CA THR A 443 27.93 13.64 -6.98
C THR A 443 27.77 14.75 -8.01
N ASN A 444 28.26 14.52 -9.23
CA ASN A 444 28.15 15.48 -10.34
C ASN A 444 26.68 15.70 -10.76
N TYR A 445 25.88 14.64 -10.81
CA TYR A 445 24.46 14.72 -11.11
C TYR A 445 23.71 15.57 -10.08
N LEU A 446 23.90 15.28 -8.78
CA LEU A 446 23.25 16.02 -7.70
C LEU A 446 23.71 17.48 -7.60
N SER A 447 24.95 17.80 -7.99
CA SER A 447 25.46 19.18 -7.97
C SER A 447 24.65 20.14 -8.85
N ARG A 448 24.12 19.63 -9.96
CA ARG A 448 23.33 20.39 -10.95
C ARG A 448 21.85 20.45 -10.60
N GLU A 449 21.43 19.68 -9.62
CA GLU A 449 20.03 19.56 -9.22
C GLU A 449 19.68 20.56 -8.12
N ALA A 450 18.50 21.18 -8.26
CA ALA A 450 17.90 21.94 -7.18
C ALA A 450 17.40 20.97 -6.09
N ILE A 451 17.45 21.41 -4.83
CA ILE A 451 16.82 20.66 -3.75
C ILE A 451 15.31 20.68 -4.00
N ARG A 452 14.71 19.50 -4.11
CA ARG A 452 13.27 19.39 -4.28
C ARG A 452 12.62 19.85 -2.98
N PRO A 453 11.52 20.62 -3.02
CA PRO A 453 10.90 21.02 -1.75
C PRO A 453 10.10 19.89 -1.06
N VAL A 454 9.99 18.71 -1.68
CA VAL A 454 9.56 17.46 -1.01
C VAL A 454 10.78 16.55 -0.93
N PRO A 455 11.03 15.88 0.21
CA PRO A 455 12.06 14.85 0.27
C PRO A 455 11.82 13.77 -0.80
N SER A 456 12.89 13.13 -1.24
CA SER A 456 12.85 12.13 -2.30
C SER A 456 14.07 11.21 -2.24
N TYR A 457 14.14 10.24 -3.15
CA TYR A 457 15.29 9.36 -3.32
C TYR A 457 16.62 10.13 -3.52
N LYS A 458 16.57 11.38 -3.99
CA LYS A 458 17.76 12.24 -4.15
C LYS A 458 18.41 12.61 -2.82
N ASP A 459 17.64 12.64 -1.74
CA ASP A 459 18.15 12.94 -0.40
C ASP A 459 18.87 11.72 0.18
N ALA A 460 18.32 10.52 -0.03
CA ALA A 460 19.01 9.27 0.26
C ALA A 460 20.31 9.12 -0.55
N GLN A 461 20.30 9.52 -1.83
CA GLN A 461 21.50 9.54 -2.68
C GLN A 461 22.57 10.51 -2.17
N ALA A 462 22.19 11.70 -1.67
CA ALA A 462 23.13 12.64 -1.08
C ALA A 462 23.79 12.07 0.20
N MET A 463 23.01 11.37 1.03
CA MET A 463 23.53 10.65 2.20
C MET A 463 24.48 9.52 1.79
N GLN A 464 24.13 8.75 0.75
CA GLN A 464 24.99 7.71 0.20
C GLN A 464 26.33 8.29 -0.27
N VAL A 465 26.32 9.42 -1.00
CA VAL A 465 27.56 10.10 -1.43
C VAL A 465 28.42 10.48 -0.22
N TYR A 466 27.84 11.08 0.84
CA TYR A 466 28.59 11.45 2.04
C TYR A 466 29.28 10.24 2.69
N VAL A 467 28.54 9.15 2.87
CA VAL A 467 29.06 7.92 3.46
C VAL A 467 30.18 7.32 2.61
N MET A 468 29.97 7.21 1.31
CA MET A 468 30.90 6.58 0.37
C MET A 468 32.16 7.41 0.10
N THR A 469 32.08 8.74 0.24
CA THR A 469 33.23 9.66 0.09
C THR A 469 33.95 9.94 1.40
N LYS A 470 33.59 9.22 2.49
CA LYS A 470 34.19 9.41 3.82
C LYS A 470 34.05 10.84 4.35
N GLY A 471 32.93 11.50 4.01
CA GLY A 471 32.66 12.87 4.40
C GLY A 471 33.52 13.93 3.67
N ASP A 472 33.98 13.64 2.45
CA ASP A 472 34.73 14.59 1.63
C ASP A 472 34.00 15.96 1.56
N PRO A 473 34.66 17.07 1.97
CA PRO A 473 34.01 18.38 2.04
C PRO A 473 33.46 18.84 0.68
N ASP A 474 34.19 18.59 -0.42
CA ASP A 474 33.80 19.04 -1.75
C ASP A 474 32.58 18.27 -2.28
N ALA A 475 32.56 16.94 -2.15
CA ALA A 475 31.41 16.12 -2.52
C ALA A 475 30.17 16.46 -1.67
N THR A 476 30.37 16.67 -0.36
CA THR A 476 29.32 17.06 0.58
C THR A 476 28.70 18.41 0.22
N ALA A 477 29.53 19.41 -0.10
CA ALA A 477 29.07 20.72 -0.54
C ALA A 477 28.33 20.63 -1.88
N LYS A 478 28.87 19.88 -2.86
CA LYS A 478 28.24 19.67 -4.17
C LYS A 478 26.87 19.02 -4.05
N THR A 479 26.69 18.04 -3.17
CA THR A 479 25.40 17.37 -2.96
C THR A 479 24.42 18.17 -2.10
N LYS A 480 24.88 19.26 -1.46
CA LYS A 480 24.08 20.17 -0.62
C LYS A 480 23.47 19.44 0.57
N LEU A 481 24.21 18.51 1.18
CA LEU A 481 23.69 17.65 2.25
C LEU A 481 23.12 18.46 3.44
N TYR A 482 23.87 19.47 3.90
CA TYR A 482 23.43 20.36 4.97
C TYR A 482 22.12 21.08 4.63
N ASP A 483 22.03 21.69 3.44
CA ASP A 483 20.82 22.41 3.02
C ASP A 483 19.60 21.48 2.90
N ARG A 484 19.80 20.24 2.46
CA ARG A 484 18.74 19.22 2.44
C ARG A 484 18.22 18.92 3.85
N ALA A 485 19.14 18.70 4.81
CA ALA A 485 18.78 18.45 6.20
C ALA A 485 18.00 19.64 6.78
N ARG A 486 18.54 20.85 6.64
CA ARG A 486 17.91 22.11 7.10
C ARG A 486 16.52 22.30 6.50
N GLN A 487 16.36 22.10 5.19
CA GLN A 487 15.08 22.30 4.52
C GLN A 487 14.04 21.26 4.93
N HIS A 488 14.42 19.98 5.02
CA HIS A 488 13.46 18.90 5.24
C HIS A 488 13.08 18.70 6.71
N LEU A 489 14.00 18.96 7.64
CA LEU A 489 13.67 19.01 9.07
C LEU A 489 12.84 20.25 9.39
N GLY A 490 13.21 21.41 8.80
CA GLY A 490 12.44 22.65 8.90
C GLY A 490 11.05 22.62 8.25
N ALA A 491 10.75 21.60 7.44
CA ALA A 491 9.40 21.40 6.91
C ALA A 491 8.42 20.83 7.97
N LEU A 492 8.92 20.30 9.09
CA LEU A 492 8.13 19.83 10.25
C LEU A 492 6.97 18.88 9.89
N GLY A 493 7.14 18.06 8.84
CA GLY A 493 6.12 17.12 8.35
C GLY A 493 5.21 17.64 7.25
N ASP A 494 5.48 18.83 6.69
CA ASP A 494 4.82 19.36 5.49
C ASP A 494 5.35 18.76 4.18
N PHE A 495 5.29 17.44 4.10
CA PHE A 495 5.68 16.63 2.97
C PHE A 495 4.91 15.31 2.98
N ASP A 496 5.09 14.48 1.95
CA ASP A 496 4.47 13.16 1.87
C ASP A 496 4.96 12.23 2.99
N LYS A 497 4.28 12.30 4.13
CA LYS A 497 4.60 11.56 5.36
C LYS A 497 4.56 10.04 5.16
N MET A 498 3.85 9.53 4.16
CA MET A 498 3.85 8.10 3.85
C MET A 498 5.21 7.62 3.33
N ARG A 499 5.76 8.35 2.35
CA ARG A 499 6.95 7.90 1.59
C ARG A 499 8.25 8.54 2.09
N CYS A 500 8.17 9.71 2.71
CA CYS A 500 9.34 10.55 2.96
C CYS A 500 9.79 10.58 4.42
N THR A 501 8.92 10.21 5.38
CA THR A 501 9.23 10.31 6.82
C THR A 501 10.47 9.52 7.20
N GLN A 502 10.66 8.32 6.64
CA GLN A 502 11.84 7.50 6.92
C GLN A 502 13.12 8.10 6.33
N THR A 503 13.06 8.69 5.14
CA THR A 503 14.21 9.42 4.56
C THR A 503 14.58 10.62 5.43
N VAL A 504 13.61 11.37 5.96
CA VAL A 504 13.87 12.49 6.88
C VAL A 504 14.45 12.00 8.21
N ALA A 505 13.95 10.88 8.75
CA ALA A 505 14.51 10.27 9.95
C ALA A 505 15.96 9.81 9.76
N ALA A 506 16.28 9.22 8.61
CA ALA A 506 17.64 8.82 8.26
C ALA A 506 18.56 10.04 8.07
N LEU A 507 18.07 11.10 7.43
CA LEU A 507 18.81 12.34 7.24
C LEU A 507 19.12 13.04 8.57
N TYR A 508 18.15 13.06 9.50
CA TYR A 508 18.35 13.48 10.88
C TYR A 508 19.44 12.62 11.55
N ASP A 509 19.30 11.29 11.49
CA ASP A 509 20.23 10.38 12.15
C ASP A 509 21.66 10.51 11.64
N LEU A 510 21.85 10.72 10.33
CA LEU A 510 23.17 11.00 9.77
C LEU A 510 23.70 12.36 10.23
N ILE A 511 22.97 13.46 9.99
CA ILE A 511 23.50 14.81 10.18
C ILE A 511 23.85 15.10 11.65
N MET A 512 23.12 14.51 12.59
CA MET A 512 23.37 14.62 14.03
C MET A 512 24.73 14.03 14.45
N GLY A 513 25.23 13.02 13.72
CA GLY A 513 26.54 12.41 13.93
C GLY A 513 27.70 13.09 13.20
N THR A 514 27.46 14.24 12.55
CA THR A 514 28.49 14.98 11.79
C THR A 514 28.90 16.28 12.45
N ASP A 515 30.04 16.82 12.02
CA ASP A 515 30.52 18.16 12.38
C ASP A 515 30.04 19.25 11.40
N LEU A 516 29.13 18.90 10.47
CA LEU A 516 28.55 19.85 9.50
C LEU A 516 27.57 20.84 10.14
N ILE A 517 27.14 20.57 11.37
CA ILE A 517 26.14 21.36 12.10
C ILE A 517 26.63 21.71 13.49
N THR A 518 26.25 22.90 13.95
CA THR A 518 26.58 23.42 15.28
C THR A 518 25.77 22.72 16.37
N SER A 519 26.22 22.81 17.63
CA SER A 519 25.45 22.30 18.77
C SER A 519 24.07 22.97 18.92
N ALA A 520 23.92 24.23 18.46
CA ALA A 520 22.63 24.92 18.44
C ALA A 520 21.67 24.29 17.41
N GLU A 521 22.18 23.97 16.21
CA GLU A 521 21.42 23.27 15.18
C GLU A 521 21.07 21.84 15.60
N LYS A 522 21.98 21.12 16.27
CA LYS A 522 21.69 19.80 16.86
C LYS A 522 20.51 19.85 17.83
N ARG A 523 20.44 20.87 18.70
CA ARG A 523 19.30 21.08 19.60
C ARG A 523 18.02 21.37 18.82
N LEU A 524 18.08 22.29 17.85
CA LEU A 524 16.94 22.62 16.99
C LEU A 524 16.41 21.39 16.25
N TYR A 525 17.27 20.64 15.55
CA TYR A 525 16.89 19.48 14.75
C TYR A 525 16.31 18.37 15.61
N ARG A 526 16.80 18.18 16.84
CA ARG A 526 16.21 17.27 17.81
C ARG A 526 14.77 17.69 18.18
N SER A 527 14.52 18.97 18.40
CA SER A 527 13.17 19.50 18.64
C SER A 527 12.27 19.37 17.40
N GLN A 528 12.79 19.63 16.21
CA GLN A 528 12.06 19.43 14.95
C GLN A 528 11.72 17.96 14.69
N MET A 529 12.61 17.03 15.05
CA MET A 529 12.36 15.60 14.97
C MET A 529 11.28 15.15 15.96
N ALA A 530 11.29 15.68 17.19
CA ALA A 530 10.23 15.44 18.17
C ALA A 530 8.89 15.99 17.67
N PHE A 531 8.87 17.21 17.11
CA PHE A 531 7.68 17.80 16.49
C PHE A 531 7.14 16.91 15.36
N LEU A 532 8.01 16.39 14.50
CA LEU A 532 7.61 15.41 13.47
C LEU A 532 6.98 14.17 14.11
N GLY A 533 7.54 13.66 15.21
CA GLY A 533 7.00 12.55 16.01
C GLY A 533 5.57 12.80 16.49
N TYR A 534 5.30 13.99 17.03
CA TYR A 534 3.94 14.42 17.35
C TYR A 534 3.06 14.48 16.11
N MET A 535 3.51 15.12 15.02
CA MET A 535 2.73 15.26 13.79
C MET A 535 2.31 13.92 13.18
N VAL A 536 3.20 12.92 13.13
CA VAL A 536 2.86 11.58 12.62
C VAL A 536 2.02 10.75 13.62
N ALA A 537 2.06 11.10 14.91
CA ALA A 537 1.22 10.51 15.94
C ALA A 537 -0.17 11.16 16.06
N ARG A 538 -0.33 12.40 15.57
CA ARG A 538 -1.59 13.14 15.65
C ARG A 538 -2.70 12.42 14.89
N PRO A 539 -3.93 12.37 15.44
CA PRO A 539 -5.08 11.80 14.75
C PRO A 539 -5.38 12.44 13.40
N SER A 540 -4.92 13.66 13.12
CA SER A 540 -5.10 14.39 11.86
C SER A 540 -4.23 13.90 10.69
N THR A 541 -3.20 13.10 10.94
CA THR A 541 -2.29 12.62 9.87
C THR A 541 -2.77 11.32 9.23
N TRP A 542 -2.80 10.19 9.94
CA TRP A 542 -3.30 8.93 9.39
C TRP A 542 -3.75 8.07 10.56
N ASN A 543 -5.00 7.61 10.56
CA ASN A 543 -5.57 6.98 11.74
C ASN A 543 -6.51 5.84 11.40
N ILE A 544 -5.92 4.65 11.27
CA ILE A 544 -6.65 3.41 10.96
C ILE A 544 -7.70 3.05 12.03
N GLU A 545 -7.49 3.46 13.29
CA GLU A 545 -8.38 3.19 14.42
C GLU A 545 -9.68 4.01 14.32
N ARG A 546 -9.63 5.12 13.58
CA ARG A 546 -10.79 5.99 13.28
C ARG A 546 -11.34 5.78 11.87
N GLY A 547 -10.81 4.80 11.12
CA GLY A 547 -11.26 4.48 9.76
C GLY A 547 -10.65 5.35 8.67
N TYR A 548 -9.72 6.26 9.01
CA TYR A 548 -8.98 7.05 8.03
C TYR A 548 -7.77 6.25 7.53
N ARG A 549 -8.01 5.49 6.48
CA ARG A 549 -7.08 4.51 5.91
C ARG A 549 -7.24 4.43 4.40
N SER A 550 -6.41 3.63 3.73
CA SER A 550 -6.71 3.09 2.40
C SER A 550 -6.96 1.58 2.55
N TYR A 551 -7.68 0.95 1.62
CA TYR A 551 -7.77 -0.52 1.57
C TYR A 551 -6.49 -1.18 1.04
N ASN A 552 -5.51 -0.41 0.56
CA ASN A 552 -4.18 -0.93 0.22
C ASN A 552 -3.31 -0.99 1.49
N PRO A 553 -2.88 -2.19 1.93
CA PRO A 553 -2.04 -2.35 3.11
C PRO A 553 -0.76 -1.55 3.07
N ASN A 554 -0.08 -1.48 1.92
CA ASN A 554 1.20 -0.80 1.80
C ASN A 554 1.14 0.66 2.27
N MET A 555 0.01 1.33 2.04
CA MET A 555 -0.19 2.71 2.48
C MET A 555 -0.33 2.80 3.99
N SER A 556 -1.22 1.99 4.58
CA SER A 556 -1.45 1.99 6.02
C SER A 556 -0.21 1.56 6.81
N LEU A 557 0.51 0.56 6.28
CA LEU A 557 1.75 0.06 6.84
C LEU A 557 2.83 1.15 6.78
N SER A 558 3.03 1.81 5.64
CA SER A 558 4.03 2.87 5.51
C SER A 558 3.80 4.02 6.52
N TYR A 559 2.55 4.45 6.73
CA TYR A 559 2.24 5.49 7.73
C TYR A 559 2.51 5.04 9.18
N LEU A 560 1.96 3.90 9.58
CA LEU A 560 2.06 3.45 10.98
C LEU A 560 3.49 3.10 11.36
N LEU A 561 4.24 2.46 10.46
CA LEU A 561 5.60 2.03 10.74
C LEU A 561 6.60 3.19 10.66
N ALA A 562 6.33 4.22 9.83
CA ALA A 562 7.12 5.45 9.83
C ALA A 562 7.06 6.19 11.17
N ARG A 563 5.88 6.23 11.83
CA ARG A 563 5.75 6.79 13.20
C ARG A 563 6.69 6.09 14.19
N GLY A 564 6.76 4.75 14.13
CA GLY A 564 7.66 4.00 14.99
C GLY A 564 9.14 4.17 14.61
N THR A 565 9.44 4.39 13.33
CA THR A 565 10.81 4.72 12.86
C THR A 565 11.27 6.08 13.41
N VAL A 566 10.40 7.09 13.43
CA VAL A 566 10.67 8.39 14.08
C VAL A 566 10.99 8.21 15.57
N ALA A 567 10.21 7.40 16.26
CA ALA A 567 10.46 7.10 17.68
C ALA A 567 11.80 6.40 17.92
N ALA A 568 12.23 5.52 17.00
CA ALA A 568 13.54 4.87 17.06
C ALA A 568 14.72 5.82 16.76
N ALA A 569 14.51 6.89 16.00
CA ALA A 569 15.53 7.92 15.77
C ALA A 569 15.79 8.78 17.02
N ILE A 570 14.79 8.92 17.90
CA ILE A 570 14.88 9.64 19.18
C ILE A 570 14.41 8.74 20.35
N PRO A 571 15.09 7.61 20.62
CA PRO A 571 14.58 6.55 21.48
C PRO A 571 14.50 6.95 22.97
N THR A 572 15.22 8.00 23.36
CA THR A 572 15.20 8.57 24.72
C THR A 572 14.04 9.53 24.95
N HIS A 573 13.27 9.89 23.92
CA HIS A 573 12.12 10.77 24.06
C HIS A 573 11.05 10.12 24.96
N PRO A 574 10.42 10.85 25.92
CA PRO A 574 9.46 10.26 26.86
C PRO A 574 8.28 9.53 26.21
N LEU A 575 7.86 9.96 25.00
CA LEU A 575 6.79 9.31 24.23
C LEU A 575 7.26 8.24 23.23
N ALA A 576 8.55 7.95 23.10
CA ALA A 576 9.05 7.02 22.07
C ALA A 576 8.36 5.65 22.14
N LYS A 577 8.23 5.06 23.34
CA LYS A 577 7.51 3.78 23.54
C LYS A 577 6.03 3.87 23.13
N ALA A 578 5.36 4.97 23.47
CA ALA A 578 3.96 5.20 23.10
C ALA A 578 3.79 5.45 21.59
N TRP A 579 4.80 5.97 20.92
CA TRP A 579 4.80 6.15 19.48
C TRP A 579 5.06 4.84 18.72
N VAL A 580 5.90 3.95 19.24
CA VAL A 580 6.16 2.62 18.66
C VAL A 580 4.94 1.69 18.76
N ALA A 581 4.24 1.71 19.90
CA ALA A 581 3.26 0.68 20.25
C ALA A 581 2.18 0.38 19.17
N PRO A 582 1.51 1.37 18.53
CA PRO A 582 0.50 1.08 17.52
C PRO A 582 1.07 0.42 16.26
N GLY A 583 2.26 0.87 15.81
CA GLY A 583 2.96 0.30 14.67
C GLY A 583 3.41 -1.14 14.94
N LEU A 584 3.97 -1.39 16.13
CA LEU A 584 4.39 -2.73 16.55
C LEU A 584 3.21 -3.70 16.68
N ALA A 585 2.10 -3.28 17.31
CA ALA A 585 0.90 -4.09 17.45
C ALA A 585 0.32 -4.48 16.08
N ARG A 586 0.26 -3.50 15.15
CA ARG A 586 -0.24 -3.76 13.80
C ARG A 586 0.73 -4.61 12.97
N ALA A 587 2.04 -4.40 13.09
CA ALA A 587 3.04 -5.24 12.44
C ALA A 587 2.87 -6.72 12.82
N LYS A 588 2.74 -7.01 14.12
CA LYS A 588 2.47 -8.37 14.61
C LYS A 588 1.15 -8.94 14.09
N ALA A 589 0.12 -8.10 13.90
CA ALA A 589 -1.16 -8.54 13.31
C ALA A 589 -1.01 -8.86 11.81
N TRP A 590 -0.36 -8.00 11.02
CA TRP A 590 -0.11 -8.25 9.60
C TRP A 590 0.74 -9.51 9.38
N LEU A 591 1.75 -9.74 10.22
CA LEU A 591 2.55 -10.97 10.12
C LEU A 591 1.72 -12.23 10.36
N LYS A 592 0.59 -12.17 11.07
CA LYS A 592 -0.35 -13.30 11.18
C LYS A 592 -1.25 -13.48 9.95
N GLU A 593 -1.37 -12.47 9.09
CA GLU A 593 -2.15 -12.50 7.84
C GLU A 593 -1.34 -13.11 6.67
N VAL A 594 -0.03 -13.28 6.82
CA VAL A 594 0.85 -13.91 5.83
C VAL A 594 0.36 -15.34 5.54
N GLY A 595 0.26 -15.67 4.26
CA GLY A 595 -0.19 -16.98 3.80
C GLY A 595 0.67 -18.15 4.30
N PRO A 596 0.15 -19.39 4.23
CA PRO A 596 0.84 -20.56 4.77
C PRO A 596 2.23 -20.78 4.14
N GLU A 597 2.46 -20.32 2.91
CA GLU A 597 3.74 -20.40 2.21
C GLU A 597 4.46 -19.06 2.08
N GLY A 598 4.00 -18.03 2.80
CA GLY A 598 4.57 -16.68 2.79
C GLY A 598 3.83 -15.69 1.89
N GLU A 599 2.69 -16.08 1.31
CA GLU A 599 2.02 -15.25 0.31
C GLU A 599 1.45 -13.97 0.91
N TRP A 600 1.60 -12.86 0.18
CA TRP A 600 1.07 -11.56 0.55
C TRP A 600 0.05 -11.07 -0.47
N TYR A 601 -1.01 -10.42 0.00
CA TYR A 601 -2.23 -10.17 -0.77
C TYR A 601 -2.21 -8.92 -1.68
N GLU A 602 -1.07 -8.23 -1.84
CA GLU A 602 -0.99 -6.99 -2.66
C GLU A 602 -0.39 -7.13 -4.06
N SER A 603 0.16 -8.29 -4.46
CA SER A 603 0.99 -8.59 -5.67
C SER A 603 2.48 -8.78 -5.36
N ALA A 604 3.26 -9.35 -6.29
CA ALA A 604 4.70 -9.52 -6.12
C ALA A 604 5.44 -8.19 -5.88
N HIS A 605 5.10 -7.14 -6.62
CA HIS A 605 5.71 -5.81 -6.51
C HIS A 605 5.32 -5.09 -5.23
N TYR A 606 4.01 -4.94 -4.96
CA TYR A 606 3.57 -4.21 -3.78
C TYR A 606 3.83 -4.97 -2.48
N SER A 607 3.96 -6.29 -2.55
CA SER A 607 4.51 -7.09 -1.45
C SER A 607 5.93 -6.66 -1.10
N GLN A 608 6.80 -6.39 -2.07
CA GLN A 608 8.15 -5.86 -1.80
C GLN A 608 8.08 -4.48 -1.13
N VAL A 609 7.23 -3.57 -1.63
CA VAL A 609 7.02 -2.24 -1.02
C VAL A 609 6.59 -2.36 0.45
N SER A 610 5.63 -3.23 0.75
CA SER A 610 5.18 -3.50 2.12
C SER A 610 6.27 -4.16 2.97
N ALA A 611 7.04 -5.08 2.39
CA ALA A 611 8.15 -5.73 3.07
C ALA A 611 9.28 -4.76 3.42
N PHE A 612 9.56 -3.76 2.58
CA PHE A 612 10.57 -2.74 2.89
C PHE A 612 10.18 -1.84 4.05
N ALA A 613 8.95 -1.37 4.08
CA ALA A 613 8.46 -0.60 5.23
C ALA A 613 8.44 -1.45 6.51
N MET A 614 8.12 -2.76 6.42
CA MET A 614 8.19 -3.69 7.56
C MET A 614 9.62 -3.92 8.05
N THR A 615 10.54 -4.19 7.13
CA THR A 615 11.92 -4.58 7.48
C THR A 615 12.76 -3.38 7.91
N SER A 616 12.61 -2.20 7.29
CA SER A 616 13.24 -0.96 7.80
C SER A 616 12.77 -0.65 9.22
N PHE A 617 11.47 -0.76 9.49
CA PHE A 617 10.93 -0.61 10.84
C PHE A 617 11.50 -1.65 11.80
N ALA A 618 11.61 -2.92 11.38
CA ALA A 618 12.22 -3.98 12.19
C ALA A 618 13.69 -3.70 12.53
N VAL A 619 14.48 -3.19 11.58
CA VAL A 619 15.86 -2.74 11.85
C VAL A 619 15.86 -1.62 12.90
N ALA A 620 15.04 -0.58 12.69
CA ALA A 620 14.96 0.56 13.60
C ALA A 620 14.55 0.15 15.03
N LEU A 621 13.58 -0.76 15.18
CA LEU A 621 13.19 -1.26 16.50
C LEU A 621 14.29 -2.06 17.18
N LYS A 622 14.99 -2.91 16.43
CA LYS A 622 16.08 -3.73 16.97
C LYS A 622 17.22 -2.85 17.47
N GLN A 623 17.65 -1.87 16.66
CA GLN A 623 18.72 -0.95 17.02
C GLN A 623 18.36 -0.06 18.21
N ALA A 624 17.11 0.40 18.29
CA ALA A 624 16.62 1.19 19.42
C ALA A 624 16.29 0.36 20.67
N GLY A 625 16.46 -0.96 20.63
CA GLY A 625 16.21 -1.86 21.77
C GLY A 625 14.73 -2.06 22.13
N PHE A 626 13.80 -1.87 21.17
CA PHE A 626 12.37 -2.04 21.40
C PHE A 626 11.87 -3.47 21.18
N GLU A 627 12.23 -4.09 20.05
CA GLU A 627 11.80 -5.45 19.66
C GLU A 627 12.65 -5.97 18.49
N ASP A 628 12.95 -7.27 18.45
CA ASP A 628 13.52 -7.92 17.26
C ASP A 628 12.46 -8.68 16.46
N LEU A 629 11.89 -8.04 15.44
CA LEU A 629 10.89 -8.65 14.56
C LEU A 629 11.47 -9.71 13.61
N PHE A 630 12.79 -9.81 13.45
CA PHE A 630 13.41 -10.82 12.58
C PHE A 630 13.36 -12.23 13.17
N LEU A 631 13.05 -12.34 14.47
CA LEU A 631 12.74 -13.62 15.14
C LEU A 631 11.35 -14.16 14.76
N ASN A 632 10.52 -13.38 14.07
CA ASN A 632 9.19 -13.82 13.64
C ASN A 632 9.27 -14.69 12.37
N GLU A 633 8.89 -15.96 12.48
CA GLU A 633 8.91 -16.91 11.36
C GLU A 633 8.05 -16.49 10.15
N ASN A 634 6.96 -15.74 10.36
CA ASN A 634 6.12 -15.30 9.24
C ASN A 634 6.80 -14.18 8.44
N LEU A 635 7.64 -13.35 9.07
CA LEU A 635 8.46 -12.37 8.34
C LEU A 635 9.49 -13.07 7.45
N LYS A 636 10.20 -14.07 8.02
CA LYS A 636 11.15 -14.90 7.26
C LYS A 636 10.46 -15.63 6.10
N ARG A 637 9.30 -16.24 6.36
CA ARG A 637 8.50 -16.96 5.35
C ARG A 637 8.02 -16.04 4.23
N TRP A 638 7.56 -14.83 4.57
CA TRP A 638 7.13 -13.83 3.59
C TRP A 638 8.27 -13.42 2.65
N ALA A 639 9.44 -13.07 3.19
CA ALA A 639 10.61 -12.74 2.38
C ALA A 639 11.12 -13.95 1.57
N MET A 640 11.03 -15.17 2.12
CA MET A 640 11.38 -16.41 1.40
C MET A 640 10.42 -16.69 0.22
N TRP A 641 9.13 -16.40 0.37
CA TRP A 641 8.18 -16.48 -0.75
C TRP A 641 8.58 -15.52 -1.88
N LEU A 642 8.87 -14.26 -1.54
CA LEU A 642 9.33 -13.27 -2.50
C LEU A 642 10.61 -13.72 -3.23
N ALA A 643 11.56 -14.34 -2.53
CA ALA A 643 12.78 -14.87 -3.14
C ALA A 643 12.50 -16.06 -4.08
N GLN A 644 11.61 -16.97 -3.67
CA GLN A 644 11.21 -18.13 -4.48
C GLN A 644 10.48 -17.73 -5.77
N ILE A 645 9.69 -16.66 -5.78
CA ILE A 645 8.97 -16.26 -6.99
C ILE A 645 9.83 -15.45 -7.98
N TYR A 646 11.05 -15.03 -7.61
CA TYR A 646 11.91 -14.29 -8.55
C TYR A 646 12.22 -15.09 -9.80
N THR A 647 12.18 -14.40 -10.92
CA THR A 647 12.53 -14.94 -12.24
C THR A 647 13.97 -15.44 -12.24
N PRO A 648 14.34 -16.33 -13.19
CA PRO A 648 15.72 -16.48 -13.61
C PRO A 648 16.32 -15.15 -14.08
N ARG A 649 17.62 -15.15 -14.40
CA ARG A 649 18.31 -13.97 -14.94
C ARG A 649 17.65 -13.56 -16.25
N ASP A 650 16.99 -12.41 -16.27
CA ASP A 650 16.17 -11.97 -17.41
C ASP A 650 17.02 -11.21 -18.46
N PRO A 651 17.20 -11.74 -19.68
CA PRO A 651 17.96 -11.11 -20.75
C PRO A 651 17.18 -10.01 -21.50
N MET A 652 15.89 -9.78 -21.18
CA MET A 652 15.13 -8.72 -21.84
C MET A 652 15.79 -7.33 -21.68
N PRO A 653 15.72 -6.46 -22.69
CA PRO A 653 16.30 -5.12 -22.63
C PRO A 653 15.85 -4.35 -21.37
N GLY A 654 16.80 -3.68 -20.69
CA GLY A 654 16.52 -2.96 -19.45
C GLY A 654 16.63 -3.78 -18.16
N ARG A 655 16.68 -5.12 -18.25
CA ARG A 655 16.74 -6.00 -17.07
C ARG A 655 18.15 -6.30 -16.58
N GLY A 656 19.14 -6.25 -17.46
CA GLY A 656 20.56 -6.42 -17.13
C GLY A 656 20.96 -7.86 -16.76
N LYS A 657 20.25 -8.89 -17.24
CA LYS A 657 20.51 -10.31 -16.88
C LYS A 657 20.47 -10.57 -15.37
N ARG A 658 19.53 -9.93 -14.68
CA ARG A 658 19.30 -10.04 -13.23
C ARG A 658 18.04 -10.82 -12.92
N ARG A 659 18.02 -11.48 -11.76
CA ARG A 659 16.80 -12.03 -11.15
C ARG A 659 15.94 -10.89 -10.64
N ALA A 660 14.63 -10.96 -10.85
CA ALA A 660 13.75 -9.85 -10.52
C ALA A 660 12.28 -10.29 -10.33
N THR A 661 11.41 -9.33 -10.02
CA THR A 661 9.98 -9.59 -9.75
C THR A 661 9.24 -10.19 -10.95
N PRO A 662 8.38 -11.20 -10.78
CA PRO A 662 7.48 -11.64 -11.85
C PRO A 662 6.24 -10.72 -11.96
N PRO A 663 5.51 -10.74 -13.10
CA PRO A 663 4.24 -10.00 -13.31
C PRO A 663 3.06 -10.65 -12.58
N ILE A 664 3.16 -10.92 -11.27
CA ILE A 664 2.06 -11.52 -10.48
C ILE A 664 1.23 -10.41 -9.85
N GLY A 665 -0.02 -10.23 -10.28
CA GLY A 665 -0.98 -9.26 -9.74
C GLY A 665 -0.77 -7.85 -10.29
N ARG A 666 -1.05 -6.84 -9.45
CA ARG A 666 -0.68 -5.42 -9.67
C ARG A 666 0.84 -5.17 -9.66
N ALA A 667 1.63 -6.04 -10.30
CA ALA A 667 3.08 -5.99 -10.26
C ALA A 667 3.68 -5.56 -11.59
N THR A 668 4.62 -4.62 -11.50
CA THR A 668 5.61 -4.41 -12.54
C THR A 668 6.58 -5.59 -12.52
N ALA A 669 6.80 -6.21 -13.67
CA ALA A 669 7.79 -7.28 -13.76
C ALA A 669 9.20 -6.68 -13.80
N GLY A 670 10.16 -7.55 -13.50
CA GLY A 670 11.61 -7.46 -13.63
C GLY A 670 12.28 -6.27 -12.94
N VAL A 671 11.72 -5.80 -11.83
CA VAL A 671 12.40 -4.85 -10.94
C VAL A 671 13.26 -5.63 -9.94
N PRO A 672 14.59 -5.41 -9.89
CA PRO A 672 15.45 -6.02 -8.89
C PRO A 672 15.41 -5.22 -7.58
N TRP A 673 15.08 -5.89 -6.47
CA TRP A 673 14.93 -5.29 -5.14
C TRP A 673 15.96 -5.79 -4.13
N GLY A 674 16.39 -4.91 -3.23
CA GLY A 674 17.41 -5.16 -2.21
C GLY A 674 16.91 -5.83 -0.92
N LEU A 675 15.65 -6.29 -0.88
CA LEU A 675 15.06 -6.89 0.32
C LEU A 675 15.90 -8.05 0.86
N PHE A 676 16.45 -8.87 -0.04
CA PHE A 676 17.13 -10.09 0.34
C PHE A 676 18.48 -9.83 1.01
N GLY A 677 19.23 -8.80 0.59
CA GLY A 677 20.48 -8.44 1.28
C GLY A 677 20.22 -7.86 2.67
N LEU A 678 19.12 -7.13 2.84
CA LEU A 678 18.67 -6.67 4.17
C LEU A 678 18.35 -7.86 5.06
N MET A 679 17.55 -8.82 4.58
CA MET A 679 17.18 -10.02 5.34
C MET A 679 18.39 -10.90 5.64
N ALA A 680 19.33 -11.06 4.70
CA ALA A 680 20.57 -11.81 4.89
C ALA A 680 21.38 -11.21 6.06
N LYS A 681 21.58 -9.90 6.07
CA LYS A 681 22.26 -9.21 7.17
C LYS A 681 21.51 -9.37 8.50
N ALA A 682 20.20 -9.14 8.50
CA ALA A 682 19.39 -9.08 9.71
C ALA A 682 19.31 -10.43 10.46
N THR A 683 19.42 -11.53 9.73
CA THR A 683 19.26 -12.91 10.24
C THR A 683 20.56 -13.70 10.30
N ARG A 684 21.69 -13.12 9.89
CA ARG A 684 22.98 -13.81 9.79
C ARG A 684 23.37 -14.58 11.05
N ASP A 685 23.16 -13.97 12.22
CA ASP A 685 23.63 -14.53 13.48
C ASP A 685 22.58 -15.43 14.15
N THR A 686 21.30 -15.34 13.75
CA THR A 686 20.18 -16.10 14.35
C THR A 686 19.71 -17.26 13.47
N ASP A 687 19.90 -17.18 12.15
CA ASP A 687 19.51 -18.20 11.17
C ASP A 687 20.47 -18.16 9.95
N PRO A 688 21.72 -18.66 10.09
CA PRO A 688 22.73 -18.58 9.03
C PRO A 688 22.32 -19.29 7.73
N ALA A 689 21.54 -20.38 7.83
CA ALA A 689 21.07 -21.13 6.66
C ALA A 689 20.08 -20.28 5.84
N TYR A 690 19.10 -19.66 6.51
CA TYR A 690 18.20 -18.70 5.87
C TYR A 690 18.97 -17.50 5.29
N ALA A 691 19.89 -16.92 6.06
CA ALA A 691 20.69 -15.77 5.64
C ALA A 691 21.49 -16.07 4.37
N SER A 692 22.12 -17.24 4.27
CA SER A 692 22.88 -17.65 3.08
C SER A 692 22.01 -17.80 1.82
N THR A 693 20.76 -18.23 1.98
CA THR A 693 19.79 -18.29 0.87
C THR A 693 19.35 -16.90 0.43
N MET A 694 19.10 -16.00 1.39
CA MET A 694 18.75 -14.61 1.08
C MET A 694 19.93 -13.86 0.43
N GLN A 695 21.16 -14.13 0.86
CA GLN A 695 22.36 -13.57 0.25
C GLN A 695 22.50 -14.01 -1.21
N TRP A 696 22.27 -15.29 -1.50
CA TRP A 696 22.26 -15.80 -2.88
C TRP A 696 21.18 -15.13 -3.73
N ALA A 697 19.97 -14.95 -3.18
CA ALA A 697 18.89 -14.28 -3.88
C ALA A 697 19.24 -12.81 -4.18
N TRP A 698 19.92 -12.12 -3.27
CA TRP A 698 20.40 -10.76 -3.47
C TRP A 698 21.53 -10.68 -4.51
N ALA A 699 22.51 -11.58 -4.46
CA ALA A 699 23.57 -11.67 -5.47
C ALA A 699 22.98 -11.87 -6.88
N GLY A 700 21.90 -12.63 -7.00
CA GLY A 700 21.14 -12.80 -8.24
C GLY A 700 20.53 -11.51 -8.82
N THR A 701 20.36 -10.48 -8.00
CA THR A 701 19.91 -9.13 -8.41
C THR A 701 21.07 -8.21 -8.80
N ASP A 702 22.30 -8.73 -8.86
CA ASP A 702 23.53 -7.95 -8.98
C ASP A 702 23.72 -6.96 -7.83
N TYR A 703 23.45 -7.44 -6.61
CA TYR A 703 23.59 -6.68 -5.36
C TYR A 703 22.88 -5.32 -5.36
N THR A 704 21.69 -5.24 -5.96
CA THR A 704 20.90 -3.99 -6.01
C THR A 704 20.70 -3.41 -4.61
N LEU A 705 20.95 -2.12 -4.46
CA LEU A 705 20.67 -1.37 -3.22
C LEU A 705 19.27 -0.77 -3.22
N SER A 706 18.44 -1.07 -4.23
CA SER A 706 17.09 -0.54 -4.31
C SER A 706 16.20 -1.14 -3.23
N THR A 707 16.01 -0.41 -2.14
CA THR A 707 15.06 -0.72 -1.06
C THR A 707 13.85 0.22 -1.09
N ALA A 708 13.60 0.86 -2.23
CA ALA A 708 12.75 2.05 -2.34
C ALA A 708 13.12 3.19 -1.35
N ASN A 709 14.40 3.26 -0.97
CA ASN A 709 15.01 4.24 -0.03
C ASN A 709 14.50 4.11 1.41
N HIS A 710 14.07 2.91 1.81
CA HIS A 710 13.56 2.66 3.16
C HIS A 710 14.65 2.66 4.24
N LEU A 711 15.95 2.59 3.90
CA LEU A 711 17.07 2.86 4.84
C LEU A 711 17.73 4.24 4.59
N GLY A 712 17.12 5.06 3.73
CA GLY A 712 17.49 6.47 3.55
C GLY A 712 18.91 6.74 3.05
N GLY A 713 19.59 5.80 2.40
CA GLY A 713 20.97 5.95 1.91
C GLY A 713 22.00 5.07 2.63
N PHE A 714 21.62 4.48 3.77
CA PHE A 714 22.46 3.56 4.54
C PHE A 714 22.52 2.13 3.97
N GLU A 715 21.85 1.85 2.85
CA GLU A 715 21.80 0.53 2.23
C GLU A 715 23.21 -0.04 1.95
N CYS A 716 24.12 0.81 1.47
CA CYS A 716 25.52 0.43 1.16
C CYS A 716 26.33 0.00 2.40
N VAL A 717 25.99 0.50 3.59
CA VAL A 717 26.67 0.18 4.86
C VAL A 717 26.00 -1.02 5.53
N TYR A 718 24.67 -1.07 5.52
CA TYR A 718 23.92 -2.11 6.21
C TYR A 718 24.12 -3.47 5.53
N MET A 719 24.00 -3.51 4.21
CA MET A 719 23.99 -4.74 3.43
C MET A 719 25.43 -5.22 3.15
N ASP A 720 25.69 -6.49 3.41
CA ASP A 720 27.04 -7.07 3.43
C ASP A 720 27.25 -7.98 2.21
N ARG A 721 27.99 -7.52 1.19
CA ARG A 721 28.21 -8.27 -0.06
C ARG A 721 29.04 -9.54 0.15
N ASP A 722 29.90 -9.53 1.16
CA ASP A 722 30.86 -10.61 1.45
C ASP A 722 30.27 -11.70 2.37
N ALA A 723 29.00 -11.55 2.77
CA ALA A 723 28.32 -12.57 3.56
C ALA A 723 28.26 -13.91 2.79
N PRO A 724 28.34 -15.07 3.49
CA PRO A 724 28.22 -16.38 2.85
C PRO A 724 26.89 -16.54 2.11
N MET A 725 26.91 -17.19 0.94
CA MET A 725 25.72 -17.50 0.18
C MET A 725 25.69 -18.96 -0.25
N ALA A 726 24.49 -19.53 -0.37
CA ALA A 726 24.28 -20.89 -0.83
C ALA A 726 23.16 -20.94 -1.86
N THR A 727 23.39 -21.64 -2.97
CA THR A 727 22.36 -21.88 -3.99
C THR A 727 21.24 -22.73 -3.38
N PRO A 728 19.98 -22.25 -3.36
CA PRO A 728 18.90 -22.99 -2.77
C PRO A 728 18.45 -24.15 -3.65
N ALA A 729 18.13 -25.29 -3.03
CA ALA A 729 17.56 -26.45 -3.69
C ALA A 729 16.03 -26.33 -3.91
N TRP A 730 15.55 -25.16 -4.36
CA TRP A 730 14.13 -24.94 -4.61
C TRP A 730 13.63 -25.79 -5.78
N ARG A 731 12.44 -26.36 -5.62
CA ARG A 731 11.76 -27.21 -6.60
C ARG A 731 10.39 -26.63 -6.94
N SER A 732 9.68 -27.27 -7.86
CA SER A 732 8.29 -26.97 -8.15
C SER A 732 7.46 -27.02 -6.86
N LYS A 733 6.60 -26.01 -6.67
CA LYS A 733 5.84 -25.82 -5.42
C LYS A 733 4.49 -25.15 -5.70
N LEU A 734 3.47 -25.56 -4.95
CA LEU A 734 2.19 -24.87 -4.92
C LEU A 734 2.20 -23.77 -3.86
N PHE A 735 1.84 -22.55 -4.25
CA PHE A 735 1.53 -21.46 -3.33
C PHE A 735 0.00 -21.32 -3.21
N PRO A 736 -0.65 -21.82 -2.15
CA PRO A 736 -2.11 -21.94 -2.08
C PRO A 736 -2.90 -20.68 -2.37
N GLN A 737 -2.38 -19.49 -2.06
CA GLN A 737 -3.08 -18.23 -2.35
C GLN A 737 -2.83 -17.69 -3.77
N VAL A 738 -1.86 -18.24 -4.50
CA VAL A 738 -1.45 -17.74 -5.83
C VAL A 738 -1.65 -18.80 -6.90
N GLY A 739 -0.94 -19.93 -6.82
CA GLY A 739 -0.89 -20.97 -7.83
C GLY A 739 0.46 -21.70 -7.82
N PRO A 740 0.65 -22.70 -8.71
CA PRO A 740 1.91 -23.43 -8.82
C PRO A 740 3.01 -22.59 -9.47
N LEU A 741 4.23 -22.81 -8.98
CA LEU A 741 5.47 -22.46 -9.64
C LEU A 741 6.18 -23.75 -10.02
N PHE A 742 6.31 -24.05 -11.30
CA PHE A 742 7.14 -25.15 -11.79
C PHE A 742 8.57 -24.66 -12.00
N ARG A 743 9.57 -25.43 -11.57
CA ARG A 743 10.96 -24.97 -11.59
C ARG A 743 11.98 -26.11 -11.74
N ASN A 744 13.05 -25.89 -12.51
CA ASN A 744 14.15 -26.83 -12.67
C ASN A 744 15.50 -26.10 -12.83
N GLY A 745 16.57 -26.62 -12.22
CA GLY A 745 17.93 -26.06 -12.35
C GLY A 745 18.14 -24.68 -11.73
N VAL A 746 17.61 -24.43 -10.54
CA VAL A 746 17.71 -23.14 -9.84
C VAL A 746 19.15 -22.66 -9.73
N GLY A 747 19.44 -21.47 -10.26
CA GLY A 747 20.76 -20.87 -10.22
C GLY A 747 21.67 -21.21 -11.40
N GLY A 748 21.29 -22.18 -12.24
CA GLY A 748 21.99 -22.48 -13.49
C GLY A 748 21.67 -21.50 -14.61
N GLU A 749 22.48 -21.52 -15.67
CA GLU A 749 22.27 -20.71 -16.87
C GLU A 749 20.98 -21.10 -17.61
N HIS A 750 20.60 -22.38 -17.58
CA HIS A 750 19.43 -22.92 -18.26
C HIS A 750 18.21 -23.13 -17.36
N GLU A 751 18.13 -22.38 -16.26
CA GLU A 751 17.03 -22.50 -15.31
C GLU A 751 15.64 -22.38 -15.98
N ASN A 752 14.76 -23.32 -15.67
CA ASN A 752 13.38 -23.34 -16.15
C ASN A 752 12.45 -22.87 -15.02
N TYR A 753 11.48 -22.02 -15.36
CA TYR A 753 10.56 -21.37 -14.43
C TYR A 753 9.21 -21.15 -15.11
N LEU A 754 8.11 -21.65 -14.55
CA LEU A 754 6.76 -21.41 -15.06
C LEU A 754 5.83 -21.07 -13.90
N ALA A 755 5.37 -19.82 -13.85
CA ALA A 755 4.45 -19.32 -12.84
C ALA A 755 3.02 -19.23 -13.38
N LEU A 756 2.07 -19.81 -12.66
CA LEU A 756 0.65 -19.76 -12.96
C LEU A 756 -0.11 -18.99 -11.85
N HIS A 757 -1.04 -18.13 -12.25
CA HIS A 757 -1.97 -17.51 -11.31
C HIS A 757 -3.28 -18.30 -11.29
N ALA A 758 -3.48 -19.12 -10.26
CA ALA A 758 -4.58 -20.08 -10.16
C ALA A 758 -5.55 -19.83 -9.00
N ASN A 759 -5.40 -18.76 -8.22
CA ASN A 759 -6.29 -18.43 -7.11
C ASN A 759 -6.46 -16.91 -6.89
N LYS A 760 -7.39 -16.53 -6.00
CA LYS A 760 -7.83 -15.15 -5.75
C LYS A 760 -6.89 -14.30 -4.86
N GLY A 761 -5.76 -14.84 -4.42
CA GLY A 761 -4.81 -14.12 -3.56
C GLY A 761 -3.79 -13.28 -4.35
N ALA A 762 -2.84 -12.69 -3.61
CA ALA A 762 -1.75 -11.85 -4.13
C ALA A 762 -2.15 -10.74 -5.11
N GLY A 763 -3.22 -9.99 -4.78
CA GLY A 763 -3.59 -8.78 -5.52
C GLY A 763 -3.97 -9.04 -6.98
N VAL A 764 -4.47 -10.25 -7.26
CA VAL A 764 -4.87 -10.69 -8.60
C VAL A 764 -5.93 -9.79 -9.21
N ARG A 765 -5.80 -9.56 -10.51
CA ARG A 765 -6.83 -8.92 -11.32
C ARG A 765 -7.79 -9.95 -11.91
N PRO A 766 -9.06 -9.58 -12.17
CA PRO A 766 -10.06 -10.51 -12.73
C PRO A 766 -9.62 -11.22 -14.02
N SER A 767 -8.76 -10.57 -14.80
CA SER A 767 -8.16 -11.06 -16.04
C SER A 767 -6.98 -12.03 -15.85
N GLU A 768 -6.33 -12.04 -14.69
CA GLU A 768 -5.15 -12.87 -14.42
C GLU A 768 -5.51 -14.28 -13.92
N LEU A 769 -6.74 -14.49 -13.45
CA LEU A 769 -7.17 -15.80 -12.97
C LEU A 769 -7.09 -16.86 -14.09
N GLY A 770 -6.28 -17.89 -13.84
CA GLY A 770 -5.97 -18.97 -14.77
C GLY A 770 -4.87 -18.65 -15.78
N CYS A 771 -4.14 -17.54 -15.66
CA CYS A 771 -3.11 -17.19 -16.64
C CYS A 771 -1.75 -17.81 -16.37
N ILE A 772 -1.02 -18.08 -17.45
CA ILE A 772 0.44 -18.23 -17.38
C ILE A 772 1.04 -16.84 -17.20
N ALA A 773 1.49 -16.55 -15.98
CA ALA A 773 2.00 -15.23 -15.62
C ALA A 773 3.37 -14.98 -16.25
N MET A 774 4.26 -15.98 -16.22
CA MET A 774 5.60 -15.90 -16.81
C MET A 774 6.16 -17.30 -17.03
N TRP A 775 6.81 -17.53 -18.17
CA TRP A 775 7.49 -18.78 -18.49
C TRP A 775 8.90 -18.51 -19.03
N PHE A 776 9.90 -19.01 -18.32
CA PHE A 776 11.26 -19.17 -18.79
C PHE A 776 11.51 -20.65 -19.10
N ALA A 777 12.07 -20.90 -20.26
CA ALA A 777 12.62 -22.20 -20.63
C ALA A 777 14.06 -22.00 -21.07
N ARG A 778 14.94 -22.96 -20.74
CA ARG A 778 16.35 -22.93 -21.17
C ARG A 778 17.10 -21.66 -20.74
N GLY A 779 16.67 -21.02 -19.65
CA GLY A 779 17.28 -19.80 -19.12
C GLY A 779 16.73 -18.47 -19.65
N VAL A 780 15.80 -18.48 -20.61
CA VAL A 780 15.29 -17.25 -21.26
C VAL A 780 13.77 -17.18 -21.21
N PRO A 781 13.17 -15.96 -21.15
CA PRO A 781 11.72 -15.80 -21.15
C PRO A 781 11.17 -16.14 -22.53
N ILE A 782 10.17 -17.03 -22.56
CA ILE A 782 9.54 -17.49 -23.80
C ILE A 782 8.07 -17.11 -23.89
N ALA A 783 7.34 -16.99 -22.78
CA ALA A 783 5.90 -16.68 -22.80
C ALA A 783 5.41 -16.02 -21.50
N GLY A 784 4.19 -15.49 -21.55
CA GLY A 784 3.47 -15.00 -20.36
C GLY A 784 3.03 -13.54 -20.46
N SER A 785 2.77 -12.93 -19.32
CA SER A 785 2.27 -11.55 -19.22
C SER A 785 3.33 -10.52 -19.57
N PHE A 786 2.87 -9.41 -20.14
CA PHE A 786 3.71 -8.23 -20.39
C PHE A 786 4.20 -7.59 -19.08
N PRO A 787 5.38 -6.93 -19.12
CA PRO A 787 6.06 -6.45 -17.93
C PRO A 787 5.46 -5.20 -17.31
N GLY A 788 4.59 -4.51 -18.05
CA GLY A 788 3.92 -3.29 -17.63
C GLY A 788 2.98 -3.49 -16.43
N GLY A 789 2.38 -2.38 -16.02
CA GLY A 789 1.49 -2.32 -14.87
C GLY A 789 0.05 -2.68 -15.22
N TYR A 790 -0.84 -1.70 -15.10
CA TYR A 790 -2.28 -1.95 -15.00
C TYR A 790 -2.99 -2.20 -16.32
N LYS A 791 -2.71 -1.43 -17.36
CA LYS A 791 -3.40 -1.50 -18.66
C LYS A 791 -3.04 -2.77 -19.43
N GLU A 792 -1.85 -3.31 -19.19
CA GLU A 792 -1.34 -4.56 -19.75
C GLU A 792 -1.98 -5.80 -19.12
N ARG A 793 -2.77 -5.63 -18.06
CA ARG A 793 -3.56 -6.70 -17.45
C ARG A 793 -4.94 -6.85 -18.08
N HIS A 794 -5.24 -6.19 -19.19
CA HIS A 794 -6.48 -6.43 -19.91
C HIS A 794 -6.52 -7.87 -20.46
N GLN A 795 -7.66 -8.55 -20.40
CA GLN A 795 -7.75 -9.99 -20.74
C GLN A 795 -7.30 -10.36 -22.17
N LEU A 796 -7.34 -9.42 -23.12
CA LEU A 796 -6.81 -9.59 -24.48
C LEU A 796 -5.27 -9.67 -24.56
N LEU A 797 -4.57 -9.30 -23.49
CA LEU A 797 -3.12 -9.29 -23.35
C LEU A 797 -2.63 -10.37 -22.36
N ILE A 798 -3.49 -11.34 -22.02
CA ILE A 798 -3.20 -12.35 -21.00
C ILE A 798 -3.32 -13.76 -21.58
N SER A 799 -2.34 -14.62 -21.26
CA SER A 799 -2.27 -15.99 -21.75
C SER A 799 -3.17 -16.95 -20.95
N ARG A 800 -4.42 -17.14 -21.39
CA ARG A 800 -5.42 -18.04 -20.80
C ARG A 800 -6.59 -18.32 -21.77
N VAL A 801 -7.57 -19.11 -21.32
CA VAL A 801 -8.89 -19.16 -21.96
C VAL A 801 -9.72 -17.96 -21.53
N ILE A 802 -10.35 -17.28 -22.50
CA ILE A 802 -11.27 -16.17 -22.27
C ILE A 802 -12.60 -16.40 -23.02
N PRO A 803 -13.71 -15.77 -22.59
CA PRO A 803 -14.92 -15.69 -23.41
C PRO A 803 -14.61 -14.98 -24.73
N ALA A 804 -15.19 -15.43 -25.84
CA ALA A 804 -14.91 -14.84 -27.15
C ALA A 804 -15.24 -13.35 -27.19
N MET A 805 -14.26 -12.56 -27.64
CA MET A 805 -14.38 -11.12 -27.88
C MET A 805 -13.27 -10.68 -28.85
N SER A 806 -13.46 -9.52 -29.46
CA SER A 806 -12.46 -8.90 -30.33
C SER A 806 -12.47 -7.38 -30.14
N TRP A 807 -11.47 -6.72 -30.72
CA TRP A 807 -11.35 -5.27 -30.81
C TRP A 807 -10.74 -4.91 -32.16
N SER A 808 -11.26 -3.86 -32.79
CA SER A 808 -10.76 -3.36 -34.08
C SER A 808 -10.30 -1.92 -33.96
N GLU A 809 -9.31 -1.53 -34.76
CA GLU A 809 -8.85 -0.14 -34.81
C GLU A 809 -9.99 0.83 -35.10
N GLY A 810 -9.95 1.98 -34.43
CA GLY A 810 -11.03 2.97 -34.47
C GLY A 810 -12.18 2.72 -33.49
N GLN A 811 -12.32 1.51 -32.92
CA GLN A 811 -13.31 1.24 -31.86
C GLN A 811 -12.83 1.79 -30.50
N PRO A 812 -13.72 2.35 -29.67
CA PRO A 812 -13.40 2.69 -28.28
C PRO A 812 -12.92 1.46 -27.51
N TRP A 813 -11.88 1.61 -26.68
CA TRP A 813 -11.42 0.55 -25.80
C TRP A 813 -12.39 0.35 -24.63
N ASP A 814 -12.99 -0.84 -24.52
CA ASP A 814 -14.04 -1.12 -23.54
C ASP A 814 -13.46 -1.59 -22.19
N GLU A 815 -13.16 -0.65 -21.30
CA GLU A 815 -12.69 -0.92 -19.93
C GLU A 815 -13.70 -1.70 -19.07
N THR A 816 -14.97 -1.83 -19.48
CA THR A 816 -15.95 -2.66 -18.77
C THR A 816 -15.68 -4.16 -18.95
N ARG A 817 -14.93 -4.53 -20.01
CA ARG A 817 -14.49 -5.89 -20.32
C ARG A 817 -13.02 -6.11 -20.00
N PHE A 818 -12.52 -5.49 -18.92
CA PHE A 818 -11.13 -5.66 -18.51
C PHE A 818 -10.77 -7.13 -18.17
N GLY A 819 -11.68 -7.83 -17.51
CA GLY A 819 -11.60 -9.27 -17.24
C GLY A 819 -12.97 -9.86 -16.89
N CYS A 820 -12.99 -10.95 -16.11
CA CYS A 820 -14.24 -11.62 -15.73
C CYS A 820 -14.36 -11.81 -14.22
N ASP A 821 -15.57 -11.64 -13.68
CA ASP A 821 -15.86 -12.19 -12.37
C ASP A 821 -15.83 -13.72 -12.45
N THR A 822 -14.99 -14.35 -11.63
CA THR A 822 -14.60 -15.74 -11.83
C THR A 822 -14.61 -16.51 -10.52
N ASP A 823 -15.27 -17.66 -10.50
CA ASP A 823 -15.11 -18.64 -9.43
C ASP A 823 -13.99 -19.62 -9.77
N VAL A 824 -13.23 -20.02 -8.76
CA VAL A 824 -12.00 -20.79 -8.93
C VAL A 824 -11.98 -21.93 -7.92
N LYS A 825 -11.62 -23.12 -8.39
CA LYS A 825 -11.36 -24.30 -7.57
C LYS A 825 -10.07 -24.96 -8.05
N MET A 826 -8.98 -24.76 -7.31
CA MET A 826 -7.73 -25.48 -7.56
C MET A 826 -7.95 -26.98 -7.29
N GLY A 827 -7.37 -27.80 -8.15
CA GLY A 827 -7.34 -29.26 -8.02
C GLY A 827 -5.95 -29.76 -7.58
N PRO A 828 -5.66 -31.04 -7.82
CA PRO A 828 -4.38 -31.64 -7.45
C PRO A 828 -3.16 -30.94 -8.06
N PHE A 829 -2.09 -30.93 -7.27
CA PHE A 829 -0.73 -30.57 -7.66
C PHE A 829 0.21 -31.72 -7.31
N SER A 830 1.12 -32.06 -8.21
CA SER A 830 2.19 -33.03 -7.95
C SER A 830 3.50 -32.56 -8.58
N ALA A 831 4.60 -32.88 -7.90
CA ALA A 831 5.94 -32.63 -8.37
C ALA A 831 6.78 -33.90 -8.19
N LEU A 832 6.99 -34.62 -9.29
CA LEU A 832 7.75 -35.85 -9.37
C LEU A 832 9.04 -35.60 -10.18
N PRO A 833 10.04 -36.49 -10.09
CA PRO A 833 11.14 -36.47 -11.06
C PRO A 833 10.59 -36.48 -12.48
N ARG A 834 11.10 -35.57 -13.31
CA ARG A 834 10.73 -35.38 -14.71
C ARG A 834 9.25 -35.10 -15.04
N GLN A 835 8.36 -34.99 -14.04
CA GLN A 835 6.94 -34.73 -14.26
C GLN A 835 6.35 -33.86 -13.15
N ASP A 836 5.77 -32.73 -13.50
CA ASP A 836 4.88 -31.98 -12.62
C ASP A 836 3.48 -31.87 -13.20
N CYS A 837 2.46 -31.87 -12.35
CA CYS A 837 1.07 -31.77 -12.78
C CYS A 837 0.30 -30.74 -11.96
N PHE A 838 -0.66 -30.09 -12.61
CA PHE A 838 -1.60 -29.21 -11.93
C PHE A 838 -2.95 -29.19 -12.64
N THR A 839 -4.02 -29.05 -11.86
CA THR A 839 -5.37 -28.83 -12.41
C THR A 839 -6.10 -27.72 -11.68
N ALA A 840 -6.97 -27.00 -12.38
CA ALA A 840 -7.86 -26.01 -11.78
C ALA A 840 -9.12 -25.82 -12.61
N ASN A 841 -10.23 -25.51 -11.95
CA ASN A 841 -11.52 -25.21 -12.57
C ASN A 841 -11.83 -23.73 -12.40
N TYR A 842 -12.37 -23.13 -13.44
CA TYR A 842 -12.73 -21.72 -13.51
C TYR A 842 -14.14 -21.58 -14.08
N VAL A 843 -14.94 -20.69 -13.50
CA VAL A 843 -16.26 -20.34 -14.04
C VAL A 843 -16.34 -18.83 -14.16
N HIS A 844 -16.26 -18.32 -15.39
CA HIS A 844 -16.51 -16.91 -15.68
C HIS A 844 -18.01 -16.65 -15.66
N LYS A 845 -18.45 -15.72 -14.80
CA LYS A 845 -19.87 -15.42 -14.55
C LYS A 845 -20.37 -14.15 -15.24
N GLY A 846 -19.45 -13.26 -15.60
CA GLY A 846 -19.77 -11.98 -16.21
C GLY A 846 -18.52 -11.14 -16.43
N TRP A 847 -18.64 -10.08 -17.21
CA TRP A 847 -17.59 -9.08 -17.36
C TRP A 847 -17.33 -8.36 -16.04
N LYS A 848 -16.07 -8.02 -15.78
CA LYS A 848 -15.66 -7.21 -14.64
C LYS A 848 -14.72 -6.11 -15.11
N GLY A 849 -15.20 -4.87 -14.99
CA GLY A 849 -14.49 -3.70 -15.47
C GLY A 849 -13.28 -3.30 -14.63
N GLY A 850 -12.43 -2.46 -15.23
CA GLY A 850 -11.26 -1.88 -14.59
C GLY A 850 -10.76 -0.65 -15.34
N ARG A 851 -10.77 0.52 -14.67
CA ARG A 851 -10.33 1.79 -15.26
C ARG A 851 -8.82 1.97 -15.11
N TYR A 852 -8.08 1.44 -16.08
CA TYR A 852 -6.63 1.32 -16.01
C TYR A 852 -5.91 1.96 -17.20
N GLY A 853 -6.67 2.53 -18.13
CA GLY A 853 -6.17 3.15 -19.35
C GLY A 853 -6.06 2.15 -20.51
N ILE A 854 -5.79 2.72 -21.68
CA ILE A 854 -5.70 1.99 -22.95
C ILE A 854 -4.23 1.59 -23.18
N PRO A 855 -3.96 0.33 -23.58
CA PRO A 855 -2.64 -0.06 -24.09
C PRO A 855 -2.17 0.91 -25.20
N LYS A 856 -0.86 1.13 -25.31
CA LYS A 856 -0.34 2.03 -26.37
C LYS A 856 -0.29 1.28 -27.71
N GLY A 857 -0.63 1.97 -28.80
CA GLY A 857 -0.57 1.43 -30.17
C GLY A 857 -1.28 0.08 -30.36
N PRO A 858 -2.53 -0.10 -29.89
CA PRO A 858 -3.28 -1.32 -30.16
C PRO A 858 -3.56 -1.42 -31.67
N VAL A 859 -3.44 -2.63 -32.23
CA VAL A 859 -3.83 -2.97 -33.61
C VAL A 859 -4.99 -3.97 -33.59
N SER A 860 -5.69 -4.16 -34.70
CA SER A 860 -6.90 -5.00 -34.72
C SER A 860 -6.63 -6.45 -34.28
N TRP A 861 -7.42 -6.93 -33.31
CA TRP A 861 -7.39 -8.31 -32.80
C TRP A 861 -8.10 -9.28 -33.76
N PRO A 862 -7.88 -10.60 -33.62
CA PRO A 862 -8.59 -11.59 -34.43
C PRO A 862 -10.11 -11.39 -34.38
N PRO A 863 -10.81 -11.39 -35.53
CA PRO A 863 -12.25 -11.18 -35.56
C PRO A 863 -13.00 -12.35 -34.93
N VAL A 864 -14.10 -12.05 -34.23
CA VAL A 864 -15.05 -13.05 -33.72
C VAL A 864 -16.45 -12.78 -34.26
N PRO A 865 -17.25 -13.81 -34.61
CA PRO A 865 -18.61 -13.61 -35.14
C PRO A 865 -19.53 -12.86 -34.18
N ALA A 866 -19.40 -13.13 -32.88
CA ALA A 866 -20.10 -12.42 -31.81
C ALA A 866 -19.29 -12.52 -30.51
N ALA A 867 -19.51 -11.55 -29.61
CA ALA A 867 -19.00 -11.66 -28.25
C ALA A 867 -19.75 -12.76 -27.48
N ALA A 868 -19.03 -13.49 -26.63
CA ALA A 868 -19.59 -14.56 -25.83
C ALA A 868 -20.54 -14.05 -24.73
N GLY A 869 -21.57 -14.85 -24.46
CA GLY A 869 -22.36 -14.75 -23.23
C GLY A 869 -21.71 -15.50 -22.07
N PHE A 870 -22.41 -15.55 -20.93
CA PHE A 870 -21.98 -16.23 -19.70
C PHE A 870 -23.03 -17.24 -19.23
N PRO A 871 -22.67 -18.23 -18.39
CA PRO A 871 -21.32 -18.52 -17.90
C PRO A 871 -20.42 -19.19 -18.95
N VAL A 872 -19.09 -19.04 -18.79
CA VAL A 872 -18.08 -19.85 -19.51
C VAL A 872 -17.30 -20.62 -18.46
N ALA A 873 -17.48 -21.94 -18.41
CA ALA A 873 -16.75 -22.81 -17.52
C ALA A 873 -15.57 -23.41 -18.27
N TRP A 874 -14.40 -23.48 -17.63
CA TRP A 874 -13.27 -24.21 -18.18
C TRP A 874 -12.43 -24.86 -17.11
N GLN A 875 -11.83 -25.99 -17.47
CA GLN A 875 -10.93 -26.74 -16.62
C GLN A 875 -9.56 -26.81 -17.29
N ARG A 876 -8.55 -26.25 -16.61
CA ARG A 876 -7.15 -26.37 -17.01
C ARG A 876 -6.55 -27.62 -16.40
N ARG A 877 -5.92 -28.43 -17.23
CA ARG A 877 -5.00 -29.51 -16.85
C ARG A 877 -3.64 -29.22 -17.47
N MET A 878 -2.59 -29.35 -16.66
CA MET A 878 -1.22 -29.10 -17.06
C MET A 878 -0.37 -30.31 -16.68
N LEU A 879 0.46 -30.73 -17.64
CA LEU A 879 1.51 -31.70 -17.48
C LEU A 879 2.81 -31.05 -17.95
N TYR A 880 3.69 -30.75 -17.02
CA TYR A 880 4.99 -30.14 -17.27
C TYR A 880 6.07 -31.21 -17.20
N ILE A 881 6.58 -31.60 -18.37
CA ILE A 881 7.64 -32.60 -18.48
C ILE A 881 8.97 -31.89 -18.36
N ARG A 882 9.88 -32.51 -17.60
CA ARG A 882 11.19 -31.97 -17.29
C ARG A 882 12.25 -33.04 -17.47
N ASP A 883 13.46 -32.62 -17.75
CA ASP A 883 14.63 -33.49 -17.73
C ASP A 883 15.37 -33.33 -16.41
N ASP A 884 16.26 -34.26 -16.09
CA ASP A 884 17.13 -34.13 -14.92
C ASP A 884 18.10 -32.95 -15.11
N ALA A 885 18.61 -32.79 -16.33
CA ALA A 885 19.42 -31.67 -16.73
C ALA A 885 18.53 -30.45 -17.10
N PRO A 886 18.78 -29.24 -16.60
CA PRO A 886 17.99 -28.06 -16.95
C PRO A 886 18.07 -27.67 -18.44
N GLU A 887 19.17 -28.01 -19.11
CA GLU A 887 19.38 -27.91 -20.56
C GLU A 887 18.79 -29.09 -21.35
N GLY A 888 18.24 -30.11 -20.69
CA GLY A 888 17.46 -31.21 -21.30
C GLY A 888 15.99 -30.85 -21.48
N LEU A 889 15.14 -31.76 -21.98
CA LEU A 889 13.76 -31.42 -22.37
C LEU A 889 12.90 -30.83 -21.22
N ASN A 890 12.38 -29.62 -21.39
CA ASN A 890 11.46 -28.99 -20.42
C ASN A 890 10.31 -28.31 -21.17
N TYR A 891 9.12 -28.94 -21.17
CA TYR A 891 8.00 -28.52 -22.01
C TYR A 891 6.63 -28.69 -21.33
N LEU A 892 5.62 -28.00 -21.86
CA LEU A 892 4.28 -27.97 -21.30
C LEU A 892 3.27 -28.63 -22.22
N ILE A 893 2.51 -29.56 -21.67
CA ILE A 893 1.29 -30.09 -22.27
C ILE A 893 0.11 -29.51 -21.51
N LEU A 894 -0.82 -28.91 -22.24
CA LEU A 894 -1.94 -28.19 -21.67
C LEU A 894 -3.24 -28.65 -22.32
N ARG A 895 -4.22 -29.00 -21.48
CA ARG A 895 -5.59 -29.30 -21.89
C ARG A 895 -6.56 -28.41 -21.14
N ASP A 896 -7.22 -27.54 -21.88
CA ASP A 896 -8.28 -26.68 -21.37
C ASP A 896 -9.62 -27.17 -21.93
N SER A 897 -10.42 -27.83 -21.10
CA SER A 897 -11.77 -28.29 -21.47
C SER A 897 -12.77 -27.18 -21.16
N VAL A 898 -13.56 -26.76 -22.15
CA VAL A 898 -14.55 -25.67 -22.06
C VAL A 898 -15.97 -26.23 -22.10
N GLN A 899 -16.83 -25.68 -21.24
CA GLN A 899 -18.24 -26.04 -21.10
C GLN A 899 -19.14 -24.78 -20.98
N GLY A 900 -20.42 -24.92 -21.33
CA GLY A 900 -21.45 -23.88 -21.21
C GLY A 900 -22.07 -23.43 -22.53
N GLY A 901 -21.66 -24.02 -23.66
CA GLY A 901 -22.18 -23.79 -24.99
C GLY A 901 -21.90 -22.39 -25.53
N LYS A 902 -20.86 -21.72 -25.03
CA LYS A 902 -20.49 -20.35 -25.41
C LYS A 902 -19.15 -20.34 -26.16
N PRO A 903 -18.98 -19.44 -27.14
CA PRO A 903 -17.71 -19.33 -27.84
C PRO A 903 -16.60 -18.87 -26.88
N SER A 904 -15.42 -19.45 -27.03
CA SER A 904 -14.25 -19.16 -26.20
C SER A 904 -13.01 -18.95 -27.08
N LEU A 905 -11.98 -18.34 -26.50
CA LEU A 905 -10.68 -18.17 -27.13
C LEU A 905 -9.61 -18.70 -26.20
N TRP A 906 -8.68 -19.50 -26.73
CA TRP A 906 -7.43 -19.81 -26.06
C TRP A 906 -6.35 -18.88 -26.58
N GLN A 907 -5.66 -18.18 -25.69
CA GLN A 907 -4.64 -17.19 -26.04
C GLN A 907 -3.29 -17.50 -25.41
N MET A 908 -2.22 -17.33 -26.18
CA MET A 908 -0.84 -17.45 -25.71
C MET A 908 0.04 -16.36 -26.31
N TRP A 909 0.66 -15.54 -25.46
CA TRP A 909 1.61 -14.52 -25.88
C TRP A 909 3.05 -14.98 -25.67
N THR A 910 3.83 -14.95 -26.73
CA THR A 910 5.17 -15.57 -26.80
C THR A 910 6.21 -14.56 -27.23
N ALA A 911 7.38 -14.56 -26.58
CA ALA A 911 8.49 -13.65 -26.86
C ALA A 911 9.26 -14.09 -28.11
N THR A 912 8.73 -13.74 -29.28
CA THR A 912 9.18 -14.22 -30.59
C THR A 912 9.51 -13.08 -31.55
N GLU A 913 10.35 -13.40 -32.53
CA GLU A 913 10.60 -12.54 -33.70
C GLU A 913 9.49 -12.71 -34.76
N LYS A 914 8.93 -13.92 -34.90
CA LYS A 914 7.83 -14.26 -35.82
C LYS A 914 7.28 -15.67 -35.53
N ILE A 915 6.02 -15.94 -35.89
CA ILE A 915 5.39 -17.28 -35.87
C ILE A 915 5.07 -17.73 -37.30
N GLY A 916 5.41 -18.98 -37.62
CA GLY A 916 5.11 -19.58 -38.92
C GLY A 916 4.94 -21.10 -38.85
N THR A 917 4.70 -21.74 -39.98
CA THR A 917 4.70 -23.21 -40.08
C THR A 917 6.13 -23.76 -40.07
N PRO A 918 6.37 -25.01 -39.63
CA PRO A 918 7.70 -25.61 -39.70
C PRO A 918 8.33 -25.57 -41.09
N ALA A 919 7.52 -25.69 -42.16
CA ALA A 919 8.00 -25.59 -43.53
C ALA A 919 8.52 -24.19 -43.90
N GLN A 920 7.82 -23.13 -43.46
CA GLN A 920 8.27 -21.75 -43.67
C GLN A 920 9.55 -21.44 -42.91
N VAL A 921 9.74 -22.02 -41.72
CA VAL A 921 10.91 -21.77 -40.86
C VAL A 921 12.15 -22.58 -41.30
N GLN A 922 12.04 -23.52 -42.25
CA GLN A 922 13.18 -24.29 -42.75
C GLN A 922 14.30 -23.39 -43.30
N ASP A 923 13.93 -22.32 -44.02
CA ASP A 923 14.84 -21.24 -44.40
C ASP A 923 14.64 -20.07 -43.44
N LEU A 924 15.39 -20.10 -42.34
CA LEU A 924 15.22 -19.14 -41.24
C LEU A 924 15.52 -17.70 -41.67
N ASP A 925 16.57 -17.51 -42.47
CA ASP A 925 17.00 -16.18 -42.90
C ASP A 925 15.94 -15.56 -43.81
N ALA A 926 15.40 -16.34 -44.76
CA ALA A 926 14.29 -15.88 -45.59
C ALA A 926 13.02 -15.60 -44.77
N PHE A 927 12.71 -16.44 -43.78
CA PHE A 927 11.53 -16.30 -42.93
C PHE A 927 11.56 -15.05 -42.04
N LEU A 928 12.75 -14.66 -41.58
CA LEU A 928 12.96 -13.51 -40.69
C LEU A 928 13.28 -12.21 -41.44
N ALA A 929 13.45 -12.24 -42.76
CA ALA A 929 13.82 -11.06 -43.57
C ALA A 929 12.83 -9.88 -43.43
N ASP A 930 11.57 -10.18 -43.15
CA ASP A 930 10.46 -9.24 -42.92
C ASP A 930 9.95 -9.26 -41.47
N SER A 931 10.77 -9.71 -40.51
CA SER A 931 10.37 -9.71 -39.09
C SER A 931 9.95 -8.31 -38.64
N PRO A 932 8.80 -8.17 -37.95
CA PRO A 932 8.23 -6.87 -37.59
C PRO A 932 9.05 -6.09 -36.56
N GLY A 933 9.92 -6.75 -35.81
CA GLY A 933 10.70 -6.15 -34.73
C GLY A 933 9.80 -5.48 -33.68
N LYS A 934 9.76 -4.14 -33.65
CA LYS A 934 8.91 -3.39 -32.71
C LYS A 934 7.60 -2.91 -33.35
N THR A 935 7.34 -3.23 -34.60
CA THR A 935 6.19 -2.70 -35.35
C THR A 935 4.98 -3.60 -35.13
N PRO A 936 3.89 -3.12 -34.51
CA PRO A 936 2.68 -3.92 -34.36
C PRO A 936 2.13 -4.40 -35.71
N VAL A 937 1.64 -5.64 -35.76
CA VAL A 937 1.04 -6.25 -36.96
C VAL A 937 -0.39 -6.71 -36.63
N PRO A 938 -1.41 -6.27 -37.38
CA PRO A 938 -2.79 -6.72 -37.19
C PRO A 938 -2.96 -8.24 -37.33
N ALA A 939 -4.06 -8.72 -36.77
CA ALA A 939 -4.37 -10.15 -36.79
C ALA A 939 -4.55 -10.73 -38.19
N HIS A 940 -3.97 -11.92 -38.40
CA HIS A 940 -4.12 -12.72 -39.62
C HIS A 940 -4.15 -14.23 -39.31
N GLU A 941 -4.75 -15.01 -40.20
CA GLU A 941 -4.84 -16.47 -40.06
C GLU A 941 -3.50 -17.15 -40.37
N LEU A 942 -3.20 -18.20 -39.60
CA LEU A 942 -2.15 -19.17 -39.87
C LEU A 942 -2.79 -20.48 -40.38
N GLN A 943 -1.98 -21.31 -41.04
CA GLN A 943 -2.42 -22.59 -41.57
C GLN A 943 -1.80 -23.76 -40.80
N GLY A 944 -2.60 -24.81 -40.60
CA GLY A 944 -2.16 -26.07 -39.99
C GLY A 944 -2.18 -26.08 -38.46
N ASN A 945 -1.88 -27.26 -37.92
CA ASN A 945 -1.88 -27.55 -36.48
C ASN A 945 -0.48 -27.63 -35.87
N ARG A 946 0.57 -27.35 -36.68
CA ARG A 946 1.96 -27.26 -36.26
C ARG A 946 2.52 -25.90 -36.60
N LEU A 947 3.05 -25.21 -35.59
CA LEU A 947 3.62 -23.88 -35.73
C LEU A 947 4.94 -23.79 -34.98
N THR A 948 5.89 -23.04 -35.52
CA THR A 948 7.17 -22.73 -34.91
C THR A 948 7.20 -21.24 -34.60
N ALA A 949 7.34 -20.92 -33.32
CA ALA A 949 7.55 -19.58 -32.78
C ALA A 949 9.06 -19.36 -32.65
N VAL A 950 9.64 -18.55 -33.54
CA VAL A 950 11.08 -18.25 -33.53
C VAL A 950 11.38 -17.28 -32.40
N GLY A 951 12.10 -17.73 -31.37
CA GLY A 951 12.27 -16.94 -30.14
C GLY A 951 13.35 -15.87 -30.25
N ARG A 952 13.24 -14.84 -29.40
CA ARG A 952 14.17 -13.69 -29.41
C ARG A 952 15.57 -14.00 -28.88
N PHE A 953 15.71 -15.09 -28.12
CA PHE A 953 16.95 -15.41 -27.39
C PHE A 953 17.49 -16.81 -27.72
N GLY A 954 17.34 -17.24 -28.98
CA GLY A 954 17.89 -18.52 -29.46
C GLY A 954 17.14 -19.78 -28.99
N VAL A 955 15.98 -19.60 -28.36
CA VAL A 955 15.09 -20.68 -27.91
C VAL A 955 13.77 -20.54 -28.63
N ASP A 956 13.48 -21.46 -29.54
CA ASP A 956 12.26 -21.49 -30.33
C ASP A 956 11.20 -22.35 -29.62
N VAL A 957 9.92 -22.05 -29.84
CA VAL A 957 8.80 -22.81 -29.26
C VAL A 957 8.03 -23.50 -30.37
N GLU A 958 7.97 -24.83 -30.33
CA GLU A 958 7.07 -25.60 -31.19
C GLU A 958 5.68 -25.71 -30.57
N TYR A 959 4.67 -25.37 -31.33
CA TYR A 959 3.27 -25.61 -31.02
C TYR A 959 2.75 -26.81 -31.79
N TYR A 960 2.11 -27.73 -31.08
CA TYR A 960 1.30 -28.77 -31.68
C TYR A 960 -0.11 -28.72 -31.10
N ILE A 961 -1.09 -28.49 -31.99
CA ILE A 961 -2.50 -28.36 -31.66
C ILE A 961 -3.16 -29.72 -31.93
N ALA A 962 -3.34 -30.53 -30.89
CA ALA A 962 -4.04 -31.80 -30.98
C ALA A 962 -5.56 -31.61 -31.03
N SER A 963 -6.08 -30.55 -30.38
CA SER A 963 -7.49 -30.16 -30.46
C SER A 963 -7.64 -28.63 -30.36
N PRO A 964 -8.52 -28.01 -31.16
CA PRO A 964 -9.33 -28.63 -32.22
C PRO A 964 -8.46 -29.07 -33.41
N ALA A 965 -8.75 -30.25 -33.98
CA ALA A 965 -7.93 -30.84 -35.04
C ALA A 965 -7.91 -30.00 -36.33
N GLU A 966 -9.03 -29.35 -36.65
CA GLU A 966 -9.18 -28.41 -37.77
C GLU A 966 -9.07 -26.95 -37.30
N ALA A 967 -8.19 -26.67 -36.33
CA ALA A 967 -7.95 -25.31 -35.88
C ALA A 967 -7.59 -24.40 -37.06
N ARG A 968 -8.11 -23.17 -37.03
CA ARG A 968 -7.63 -22.03 -37.83
C ARG A 968 -6.98 -21.05 -36.87
N PRO A 969 -5.68 -21.23 -36.55
CA PRO A 969 -5.03 -20.39 -35.58
C PRO A 969 -4.90 -18.97 -36.12
N TRP A 970 -4.99 -18.00 -35.24
CA TRP A 970 -4.72 -16.60 -35.57
C TRP A 970 -3.44 -16.15 -34.88
N THR A 971 -2.70 -15.27 -35.55
CA THR A 971 -1.59 -14.56 -34.95
C THR A 971 -1.70 -13.06 -35.14
N MET A 972 -1.06 -12.32 -34.24
CA MET A 972 -0.84 -10.88 -34.34
C MET A 972 0.44 -10.52 -33.59
N HIS A 973 1.06 -9.41 -33.96
CA HIS A 973 2.27 -8.92 -33.31
C HIS A 973 1.96 -7.64 -32.53
N TRP A 974 2.37 -7.57 -31.26
CA TRP A 974 2.21 -6.36 -30.46
C TRP A 974 3.47 -6.04 -29.67
N SER A 975 3.75 -4.74 -29.56
CA SER A 975 4.93 -4.23 -28.89
C SER A 975 4.59 -3.13 -27.90
N GLN A 976 5.46 -2.97 -26.91
CA GLN A 976 5.37 -1.91 -25.93
C GLN A 976 6.74 -1.43 -25.50
N HIS A 977 6.91 -0.10 -25.51
CA HIS A 977 7.93 0.57 -24.72
C HIS A 977 7.43 0.76 -23.28
N TYR A 978 8.18 0.23 -22.31
CA TYR A 978 7.87 0.35 -20.90
C TYR A 978 8.97 1.13 -20.18
N VAL A 979 8.55 2.00 -19.26
CA VAL A 979 9.39 2.77 -18.35
C VAL A 979 8.74 2.66 -16.99
N ASP A 980 9.31 1.84 -16.11
CA ASP A 980 8.76 1.67 -14.77
C ASP A 980 9.88 1.36 -13.75
N TYR A 981 9.89 2.13 -12.66
CA TYR A 981 10.97 2.17 -11.67
C TYR A 981 12.37 2.26 -12.33
N SER A 982 13.21 1.24 -12.12
CA SER A 982 14.58 1.16 -12.64
C SER A 982 14.68 0.39 -13.95
N VAL A 983 13.55 0.07 -14.60
CA VAL A 983 13.54 -0.76 -15.81
C VAL A 983 12.95 0.01 -16.97
N THR A 984 13.70 0.09 -18.06
CA THR A 984 13.30 0.72 -19.31
C THR A 984 13.70 -0.17 -20.48
N GLY A 985 12.75 -0.45 -21.37
CA GLY A 985 13.01 -1.29 -22.53
C GLY A 985 11.80 -1.49 -23.41
N ASP A 986 12.00 -2.25 -24.47
CA ASP A 986 10.94 -2.67 -25.38
C ASP A 986 10.66 -4.16 -25.21
N ASP A 987 9.39 -4.50 -25.11
CA ASP A 987 8.88 -5.88 -25.11
C ASP A 987 7.91 -6.03 -26.28
N TYR A 988 8.16 -7.02 -27.13
CA TYR A 988 7.31 -7.38 -28.25
C TYR A 988 7.12 -8.89 -28.30
N ARG A 989 5.92 -9.29 -28.69
CA ARG A 989 5.43 -10.66 -28.61
C ARG A 989 4.43 -10.92 -29.72
N ASP A 990 4.36 -12.18 -30.14
CA ASP A 990 3.30 -12.67 -31.01
C ASP A 990 2.24 -13.41 -30.18
N LEU A 991 0.98 -13.22 -30.54
CA LEU A 991 -0.16 -13.97 -30.02
C LEU A 991 -0.35 -15.24 -30.86
N LEU A 992 -0.56 -16.39 -30.23
CA LEU A 992 -1.27 -17.51 -30.84
C LEU A 992 -2.67 -17.59 -30.24
N GLN A 993 -3.70 -17.51 -31.07
CA GLN A 993 -5.09 -17.62 -30.65
C GLN A 993 -5.82 -18.77 -31.36
N LEU A 994 -6.52 -19.59 -30.56
CA LEU A 994 -7.44 -20.62 -31.03
C LEU A 994 -8.87 -20.27 -30.62
N ARG A 995 -9.86 -20.80 -31.34
CA ARG A 995 -11.28 -20.57 -31.08
C ARG A 995 -12.07 -21.87 -31.03
N LEU A 996 -13.05 -21.92 -30.13
CA LEU A 996 -14.15 -22.87 -30.13
C LEU A 996 -15.45 -22.07 -30.14
N ASP A 997 -16.41 -22.48 -30.95
CA ASP A 997 -17.71 -21.81 -31.05
C ASP A 997 -18.69 -22.25 -29.94
N GLY A 998 -18.35 -23.31 -29.20
CA GLY A 998 -19.12 -23.86 -28.06
C GLY A 998 -18.26 -24.75 -27.16
N ASP A 999 -18.83 -25.83 -26.65
CA ASP A 999 -18.14 -26.81 -25.81
C ASP A 999 -17.04 -27.54 -26.59
N GLY A 1000 -15.97 -27.92 -25.90
CA GLY A 1000 -14.86 -28.62 -26.53
C GLY A 1000 -13.58 -28.51 -25.73
N GLU A 1001 -12.45 -28.78 -26.38
CA GLU A 1001 -11.16 -28.79 -25.71
C GLU A 1001 -10.08 -28.13 -26.56
N TYR A 1002 -9.26 -27.32 -25.91
CA TYR A 1002 -7.95 -26.94 -26.43
C TYR A 1002 -6.92 -27.92 -25.87
N PHE A 1003 -6.29 -28.72 -26.72
CA PHE A 1003 -5.24 -29.65 -26.32
C PHE A 1003 -3.97 -29.32 -27.10
N VAL A 1004 -2.99 -28.74 -26.41
CA VAL A 1004 -1.82 -28.10 -27.03
C VAL A 1004 -0.54 -28.57 -26.34
N ALA A 1005 0.46 -28.98 -27.13
CA ALA A 1005 1.84 -29.11 -26.68
C ALA A 1005 2.62 -27.85 -27.04
N MET A 1006 3.35 -27.31 -26.06
CA MET A 1006 4.28 -26.19 -26.22
C MET A 1006 5.67 -26.67 -25.85
N PHE A 1007 6.54 -26.80 -26.84
CA PHE A 1007 7.85 -27.45 -26.70
C PHE A 1007 8.98 -26.46 -27.01
N PRO A 1008 9.60 -25.87 -25.98
CA PRO A 1008 10.78 -25.04 -26.14
C PRO A 1008 11.99 -25.90 -26.53
N ARG A 1009 12.77 -25.44 -27.50
CA ARG A 1009 14.03 -26.07 -27.92
C ARG A 1009 15.08 -25.00 -28.21
N PHE A 1010 16.35 -25.33 -28.09
CA PHE A 1010 17.37 -24.50 -28.69
C PHE A 1010 17.15 -24.47 -30.21
N ARG A 1011 17.37 -23.32 -30.84
CA ARG A 1011 17.20 -23.16 -32.30
C ARG A 1011 17.96 -24.19 -33.12
N THR A 1012 19.12 -24.61 -32.63
CA THR A 1012 20.00 -25.61 -33.26
C THR A 1012 19.50 -27.04 -33.13
N GLU A 1013 18.56 -27.31 -32.22
CA GLU A 1013 17.95 -28.63 -32.04
C GLU A 1013 16.87 -28.87 -33.08
N SER A 1014 16.75 -30.11 -33.57
CA SER A 1014 15.67 -30.49 -34.46
C SER A 1014 14.33 -30.48 -33.72
N ALA A 1015 13.28 -29.96 -34.36
CA ALA A 1015 11.92 -30.07 -33.83
C ALA A 1015 11.50 -31.54 -33.67
N PRO A 1016 10.84 -31.92 -32.57
CA PRO A 1016 10.35 -33.28 -32.42
C PRO A 1016 9.15 -33.56 -33.34
N VAL A 1017 8.79 -34.84 -33.46
CA VAL A 1017 7.56 -35.30 -34.10
C VAL A 1017 6.49 -35.40 -33.04
N PHE A 1018 5.30 -34.85 -33.33
CA PHE A 1018 4.13 -34.92 -32.46
C PHE A 1018 3.05 -35.76 -33.13
N THR A 1019 2.41 -36.64 -32.36
CA THR A 1019 1.28 -37.44 -32.82
C THR A 1019 0.21 -37.47 -31.74
N ALA A 1020 -1.03 -37.13 -32.08
CA ALA A 1020 -2.17 -37.33 -31.19
C ALA A 1020 -2.65 -38.78 -31.30
N MET A 1021 -2.88 -39.45 -30.17
CA MET A 1021 -3.24 -40.86 -30.10
C MET A 1021 -4.35 -41.10 -29.06
N GLY A 1022 -4.90 -42.32 -29.03
CA GLY A 1022 -5.90 -42.73 -28.04
C GLY A 1022 -7.13 -41.83 -28.04
N ASP A 1023 -7.70 -41.53 -29.21
CA ASP A 1023 -8.82 -40.59 -29.39
C ASP A 1023 -8.56 -39.21 -28.78
N GLY A 1024 -7.34 -38.72 -28.94
CA GLY A 1024 -6.93 -37.39 -28.49
C GLY A 1024 -6.66 -37.31 -26.98
N THR A 1025 -6.50 -38.43 -26.27
CA THR A 1025 -6.13 -38.44 -24.85
C THR A 1025 -4.61 -38.36 -24.61
N VAL A 1026 -3.82 -38.70 -25.64
CA VAL A 1026 -2.36 -38.78 -25.57
C VAL A 1026 -1.71 -37.92 -26.65
N ILE A 1027 -0.63 -37.23 -26.30
CA ILE A 1027 0.33 -36.68 -27.28
C ILE A 1027 1.62 -37.48 -27.15
N LYS A 1028 1.98 -38.20 -28.23
CA LYS A 1028 3.29 -38.83 -28.39
C LYS A 1028 4.27 -37.81 -28.96
N ILE A 1029 5.45 -37.71 -28.36
CA ILE A 1029 6.53 -36.81 -28.78
C ILE A 1029 7.77 -37.66 -28.99
N SER A 1030 8.30 -37.70 -30.20
CA SER A 1030 9.49 -38.49 -30.54
C SER A 1030 10.58 -37.61 -31.17
N GLY A 1031 11.82 -37.80 -30.76
CA GLY A 1031 12.97 -37.06 -31.27
C GLY A 1031 14.29 -37.75 -30.93
N LYS A 1032 15.41 -37.04 -31.12
CA LYS A 1032 16.76 -37.58 -30.82
C LYS A 1032 16.95 -37.96 -29.35
N SER A 1033 16.23 -37.30 -28.44
CA SER A 1033 16.28 -37.53 -27.00
C SER A 1033 15.49 -38.75 -26.55
N GLY A 1034 14.67 -39.37 -27.40
CA GLY A 1034 13.80 -40.49 -27.04
C GLY A 1034 12.33 -40.26 -27.38
N THR A 1035 11.45 -40.99 -26.71
CA THR A 1035 9.99 -40.91 -26.92
C THR A 1035 9.25 -40.67 -25.60
N ASP A 1036 8.35 -39.69 -25.63
CA ASP A 1036 7.42 -39.38 -24.53
C ASP A 1036 5.99 -39.68 -24.94
N TYR A 1037 5.24 -40.37 -24.07
CA TYR A 1037 3.79 -40.46 -24.14
C TYR A 1037 3.20 -39.61 -23.03
N CYS A 1038 2.55 -38.50 -23.40
CA CYS A 1038 1.96 -37.56 -22.46
C CYS A 1038 0.45 -37.81 -22.35
N PHE A 1039 0.01 -38.45 -21.26
CA PHE A 1039 -1.39 -38.76 -21.00
C PHE A 1039 -2.04 -37.61 -20.24
N LEU A 1040 -3.02 -36.96 -20.87
CA LEU A 1040 -3.77 -35.86 -20.25
C LEU A 1040 -5.24 -35.92 -20.67
N PRO A 1041 -5.98 -37.01 -20.38
CA PRO A 1041 -7.36 -37.13 -20.82
C PRO A 1041 -8.27 -36.08 -20.16
N GLY A 1042 -9.35 -35.68 -20.85
CA GLY A 1042 -10.33 -34.71 -20.35
C GLY A 1042 -11.15 -35.20 -19.14
N LYS A 1043 -11.08 -36.50 -18.82
CA LYS A 1043 -11.69 -37.18 -17.69
C LYS A 1043 -10.86 -38.43 -17.36
N GLU A 1044 -11.17 -39.12 -16.27
CA GLU A 1044 -10.52 -40.41 -16.00
C GLU A 1044 -10.79 -41.39 -17.14
N THR A 1045 -9.76 -42.03 -17.66
CA THR A 1045 -9.86 -42.92 -18.83
C THR A 1045 -8.82 -44.02 -18.74
N ASP A 1046 -9.14 -45.17 -19.33
CA ASP A 1046 -8.23 -46.29 -19.61
C ASP A 1046 -7.86 -46.20 -21.10
N THR A 1047 -6.57 -46.05 -21.41
CA THR A 1047 -6.08 -45.75 -22.75
C THR A 1047 -4.83 -46.54 -23.06
N GLN A 1048 -4.81 -47.12 -24.27
CA GLN A 1048 -3.63 -47.71 -24.88
C GLN A 1048 -3.09 -46.80 -26.00
N ALA A 1049 -1.78 -46.59 -26.04
CA ALA A 1049 -1.08 -45.89 -27.12
C ALA A 1049 0.24 -46.63 -27.43
N ASP A 1050 0.32 -47.32 -28.57
CA ASP A 1050 1.36 -48.32 -28.85
C ASP A 1050 1.48 -49.34 -27.69
N ASP A 1051 2.67 -49.54 -27.13
CA ASP A 1051 2.93 -50.42 -25.98
C ASP A 1051 2.68 -49.73 -24.63
N ALA A 1052 2.31 -48.44 -24.63
CA ALA A 1052 2.03 -47.70 -23.40
C ALA A 1052 0.55 -47.82 -23.00
N HIS A 1053 0.33 -48.22 -21.74
CA HIS A 1053 -0.98 -48.30 -21.10
C HIS A 1053 -1.09 -47.22 -20.02
N PHE A 1054 -2.24 -46.58 -19.93
CA PHE A 1054 -2.53 -45.62 -18.87
C PHE A 1054 -3.98 -45.71 -18.40
N ARG A 1055 -4.19 -45.75 -17.08
CA ARG A 1055 -5.49 -45.56 -16.45
C ARG A 1055 -5.39 -44.41 -15.44
N GLY A 1056 -6.11 -43.31 -15.68
CA GLY A 1056 -6.12 -42.19 -14.74
C GLY A 1056 -6.51 -40.87 -15.40
N THR A 1057 -6.09 -39.76 -14.79
CA THR A 1057 -6.40 -38.39 -15.25
C THR A 1057 -5.19 -37.60 -15.77
N VAL A 1058 -3.98 -38.00 -15.40
CA VAL A 1058 -2.73 -37.43 -15.89
C VAL A 1058 -1.56 -38.40 -15.66
N GLY A 1059 -0.67 -38.53 -16.62
CA GLY A 1059 0.55 -39.34 -16.49
C GLY A 1059 1.50 -39.19 -17.68
N SER A 1060 2.66 -39.82 -17.57
CA SER A 1060 3.62 -39.88 -18.67
C SER A 1060 4.40 -41.18 -18.68
N VAL A 1061 4.86 -41.54 -19.88
CA VAL A 1061 5.95 -42.48 -20.12
C VAL A 1061 7.05 -41.68 -20.80
N GLN A 1062 8.29 -41.81 -20.31
CA GLN A 1062 9.45 -41.13 -20.85
C GLN A 1062 10.55 -42.16 -21.09
N ASP A 1063 10.69 -42.56 -22.34
CA ASP A 1063 11.65 -43.55 -22.80
C ASP A 1063 12.90 -42.85 -23.34
N ARG A 1064 14.04 -43.06 -22.68
CA ARG A 1064 15.36 -42.50 -23.02
C ARG A 1064 16.35 -43.64 -23.22
N GLN A 1065 17.51 -43.33 -23.83
CA GLN A 1065 18.51 -44.36 -24.14
C GLN A 1065 19.03 -45.12 -22.92
N GLU A 1066 19.13 -44.48 -21.75
CA GLU A 1066 19.73 -45.06 -20.55
C GLU A 1066 18.70 -45.35 -19.43
N ASP A 1067 17.52 -44.73 -19.49
CA ASP A 1067 16.49 -44.91 -18.48
C ASP A 1067 15.07 -44.74 -18.99
N LEU A 1068 14.13 -45.37 -18.29
CA LEU A 1068 12.70 -45.27 -18.52
C LEU A 1068 12.03 -44.66 -17.28
N VAL A 1069 11.16 -43.68 -17.46
CA VAL A 1069 10.34 -43.12 -16.37
C VAL A 1069 8.86 -43.31 -16.67
N LEU A 1070 8.16 -43.96 -15.75
CA LEU A 1070 6.71 -44.11 -15.73
C LEU A 1070 6.14 -43.26 -14.60
N ALA A 1071 5.20 -42.37 -14.87
CA ALA A 1071 4.65 -41.51 -13.83
C ALA A 1071 3.13 -41.30 -13.93
N THR A 1072 2.45 -41.36 -12.79
CA THR A 1072 1.06 -40.92 -12.63
C THR A 1072 1.05 -39.59 -11.89
N GLY A 1073 0.38 -38.58 -12.44
CA GLY A 1073 0.32 -37.25 -11.80
C GLY A 1073 -0.73 -37.15 -10.69
N ALA A 1074 -1.57 -38.17 -10.56
CA ALA A 1074 -2.61 -38.38 -9.56
C ALA A 1074 -2.81 -39.90 -9.35
N ALA A 1075 -3.85 -40.29 -8.62
CA ALA A 1075 -4.24 -41.70 -8.54
C ALA A 1075 -4.41 -42.31 -9.94
N GLY A 1076 -3.83 -43.48 -10.18
CA GLY A 1076 -3.87 -44.15 -11.48
C GLY A 1076 -2.82 -45.24 -11.65
N GLU A 1077 -2.71 -45.73 -12.87
CA GLU A 1077 -1.76 -46.74 -13.33
C GLU A 1077 -1.14 -46.31 -14.66
N VAL A 1078 0.17 -46.53 -14.82
CA VAL A 1078 0.88 -46.36 -16.09
C VAL A 1078 1.84 -47.52 -16.32
N GLY A 1079 1.88 -48.06 -17.54
CA GLY A 1079 2.72 -49.19 -17.90
C GLY A 1079 3.33 -49.06 -19.30
N TYR A 1080 4.53 -49.62 -19.47
CA TYR A 1080 5.29 -49.65 -20.71
C TYR A 1080 6.32 -50.80 -20.67
N HIS A 1081 6.47 -51.55 -21.77
CA HIS A 1081 7.47 -52.63 -21.95
C HIS A 1081 7.62 -53.59 -20.75
N GLY A 1082 6.51 -54.09 -20.20
CA GLY A 1082 6.52 -55.05 -19.10
C GLY A 1082 6.77 -54.45 -17.71
N TYR A 1083 6.94 -53.14 -17.60
CA TYR A 1083 6.96 -52.38 -16.36
C TYR A 1083 5.64 -51.63 -16.17
N ALA A 1084 5.14 -51.55 -14.94
CA ALA A 1084 4.03 -50.67 -14.60
C ALA A 1084 4.10 -50.21 -13.15
N ILE A 1085 3.53 -49.04 -12.88
CA ILE A 1085 3.28 -48.53 -11.53
C ILE A 1085 1.82 -48.11 -11.40
N ALA A 1086 1.16 -48.60 -10.35
CA ALA A 1086 -0.18 -48.21 -9.95
C ALA A 1086 -0.15 -47.66 -8.51
N ALA A 1087 -0.76 -46.50 -8.28
CA ALA A 1087 -0.79 -45.89 -6.97
C ALA A 1087 -2.09 -45.09 -6.74
N PRO A 1088 -2.59 -45.01 -5.49
CA PRO A 1088 -3.74 -44.17 -5.13
C PRO A 1088 -3.38 -42.68 -5.04
N GLN A 1089 -2.15 -42.32 -5.40
CA GLN A 1089 -1.58 -40.96 -5.36
C GLN A 1089 -0.60 -40.80 -6.52
N ALA A 1090 -0.10 -39.58 -6.72
CA ALA A 1090 0.91 -39.32 -7.72
C ALA A 1090 2.19 -40.12 -7.41
N ALA A 1091 2.70 -40.88 -8.37
CA ALA A 1091 3.86 -41.73 -8.20
C ALA A 1091 4.69 -41.82 -9.48
N SER A 1092 5.99 -42.05 -9.34
CA SER A 1092 6.89 -42.33 -10.46
C SER A 1092 7.72 -43.57 -10.20
N LEU A 1093 7.97 -44.36 -11.24
CA LEU A 1093 8.95 -45.44 -11.29
C LEU A 1093 10.00 -45.05 -12.33
N ARG A 1094 11.25 -44.88 -11.89
CA ARG A 1094 12.42 -44.76 -12.76
C ARG A 1094 13.11 -46.11 -12.85
N ILE A 1095 13.36 -46.56 -14.07
CA ILE A 1095 13.98 -47.83 -14.39
C ILE A 1095 15.34 -47.56 -15.04
N ALA A 1096 16.41 -48.05 -14.41
CA ALA A 1096 17.76 -48.11 -14.96
C ALA A 1096 18.20 -49.58 -15.08
N ALA A 1097 19.40 -49.83 -15.60
CA ALA A 1097 19.88 -51.18 -15.94
C ALA A 1097 19.80 -52.20 -14.77
N ASP A 1098 20.20 -51.79 -13.56
CA ASP A 1098 20.29 -52.63 -12.36
C ASP A 1098 19.51 -52.08 -11.15
N THR A 1099 18.86 -50.92 -11.32
CA THR A 1099 18.25 -50.16 -10.23
C THR A 1099 16.87 -49.64 -10.61
N LEU A 1100 15.90 -49.72 -9.69
CA LEU A 1100 14.61 -49.07 -9.80
C LEU A 1100 14.42 -48.06 -8.67
N VAL A 1101 13.90 -46.88 -9.00
CA VAL A 1101 13.56 -45.86 -8.00
C VAL A 1101 12.09 -45.51 -8.08
N VAL A 1102 11.36 -45.84 -7.02
CA VAL A 1102 9.96 -45.42 -6.84
C VAL A 1102 9.93 -44.14 -6.03
N ARG A 1103 9.18 -43.15 -6.49
CA ARG A 1103 8.89 -41.94 -5.72
C ARG A 1103 7.40 -41.69 -5.62
N LEU A 1104 6.96 -41.26 -4.44
CA LEU A 1104 5.62 -40.78 -4.20
C LEU A 1104 5.63 -39.26 -4.10
N SER A 1105 4.70 -38.61 -4.79
CA SER A 1105 4.40 -37.20 -4.62
C SER A 1105 3.20 -37.08 -3.68
N TYR A 1106 3.11 -35.93 -3.00
CA TYR A 1106 2.16 -35.58 -1.94
C TYR A 1106 2.63 -35.97 -0.53
N ASP A 1107 2.16 -35.17 0.43
CA ASP A 1107 2.67 -34.97 1.78
C ASP A 1107 3.44 -36.17 2.37
N ALA A 1108 4.77 -36.02 2.45
CA ALA A 1108 5.64 -37.02 3.07
C ALA A 1108 5.08 -37.47 4.43
N ARG A 1109 4.41 -36.56 5.16
CA ARG A 1109 3.80 -36.84 6.48
C ARG A 1109 2.83 -38.03 6.50
N ASN A 1110 2.24 -38.43 5.36
CA ASN A 1110 1.23 -39.51 5.33
C ASN A 1110 1.74 -40.84 4.75
N GLY A 1111 2.97 -40.89 4.22
CA GLY A 1111 3.50 -42.07 3.53
C GLY A 1111 2.68 -42.43 2.28
N GLY A 1112 2.72 -43.69 1.86
CA GLY A 1112 1.87 -44.16 0.77
C GLY A 1112 2.19 -45.55 0.26
N THR A 1113 1.48 -45.97 -0.78
CA THR A 1113 1.65 -47.30 -1.39
C THR A 1113 1.77 -47.21 -2.91
N ALA A 1114 2.55 -48.10 -3.49
CA ALA A 1114 2.64 -48.30 -4.94
C ALA A 1114 2.68 -49.80 -5.23
N THR A 1115 1.95 -50.21 -6.27
CA THR A 1115 2.01 -51.55 -6.83
C THR A 1115 2.81 -51.50 -8.11
N LEU A 1116 3.83 -52.34 -8.20
CA LEU A 1116 4.73 -52.46 -9.34
C LEU A 1116 4.45 -53.76 -10.08
N LYS A 1117 4.36 -53.70 -11.40
CA LYS A 1117 4.52 -54.85 -12.29
C LYS A 1117 5.91 -54.74 -12.88
N LEU A 1118 6.76 -55.73 -12.65
CA LEU A 1118 8.17 -55.68 -13.04
C LEU A 1118 8.55 -56.91 -13.85
N THR A 1119 9.52 -56.75 -14.73
CA THR A 1119 10.21 -57.86 -15.39
C THR A 1119 11.48 -58.19 -14.59
N GLY A 1120 11.74 -59.48 -14.33
CA GLY A 1120 12.86 -59.93 -13.47
C GLY A 1120 12.53 -60.02 -11.99
N ARG A 1121 13.53 -60.42 -11.18
CA ARG A 1121 13.44 -60.44 -9.72
C ARG A 1121 14.20 -59.26 -9.13
N TRP A 1122 13.58 -58.62 -8.14
CA TRP A 1122 14.06 -57.40 -7.51
C TRP A 1122 13.95 -57.54 -6.00
N ARG A 1123 14.90 -56.93 -5.29
CA ARG A 1123 14.87 -56.81 -3.83
C ARG A 1123 15.00 -55.35 -3.42
N LEU A 1124 14.55 -55.00 -2.21
CA LEU A 1124 14.81 -53.67 -1.65
C LEU A 1124 16.31 -53.47 -1.47
N ALA A 1125 16.80 -52.29 -1.86
CA ALA A 1125 18.18 -51.91 -1.58
C ALA A 1125 18.45 -51.90 -0.06
N PRO A 1126 19.68 -52.21 0.38
CA PRO A 1126 20.02 -52.20 1.80
C PRO A 1126 19.76 -50.84 2.47
N GLY A 1127 19.31 -50.84 3.73
CA GLY A 1127 19.21 -49.61 4.55
C GLY A 1127 17.95 -48.75 4.34
N GLN A 1128 16.95 -49.23 3.61
CA GLN A 1128 15.70 -48.51 3.34
C GLN A 1128 14.72 -48.53 4.54
N ALA A 1129 15.03 -47.79 5.62
CA ALA A 1129 14.16 -47.71 6.79
C ALA A 1129 12.76 -47.15 6.45
N GLY A 1130 11.70 -47.82 6.93
CA GLY A 1130 10.32 -47.39 6.71
C GLY A 1130 9.74 -47.78 5.34
N VAL A 1131 10.41 -48.64 4.57
CA VAL A 1131 9.90 -49.22 3.33
C VAL A 1131 9.69 -50.72 3.51
N THR A 1132 8.49 -51.21 3.20
CA THR A 1132 8.20 -52.65 3.15
C THR A 1132 7.80 -53.08 1.75
N MET A 1133 8.37 -54.18 1.27
CA MET A 1133 8.04 -54.78 -0.01
C MET A 1133 7.39 -56.15 0.20
N THR A 1134 6.24 -56.37 -0.41
CA THR A 1134 5.53 -57.66 -0.39
C THR A 1134 5.26 -58.13 -1.81
N THR A 1135 5.56 -59.39 -2.12
CA THR A 1135 5.25 -59.98 -3.42
C THR A 1135 3.74 -60.07 -3.62
N VAL A 1136 3.27 -59.67 -4.81
CA VAL A 1136 1.87 -59.78 -5.25
C VAL A 1136 1.83 -60.47 -6.62
N PRO A 1137 0.68 -61.00 -7.08
CA PRO A 1137 0.59 -61.58 -8.41
C PRO A 1137 1.10 -60.63 -9.50
N GLY A 1138 2.17 -61.02 -10.20
CA GLY A 1138 2.76 -60.22 -11.29
C GLY A 1138 3.74 -59.12 -10.88
N GLY A 1139 4.12 -59.00 -9.60
CA GLY A 1139 5.13 -58.03 -9.18
C GLY A 1139 5.20 -57.80 -7.66
N TYR A 1140 5.29 -56.54 -7.25
CA TYR A 1140 5.55 -56.17 -5.86
C TYR A 1140 4.66 -55.02 -5.40
N LYS A 1141 4.25 -55.04 -4.13
CA LYS A 1141 3.61 -53.90 -3.48
C LYS A 1141 4.59 -53.29 -2.49
N LEU A 1142 4.81 -51.99 -2.64
CA LEU A 1142 5.60 -51.16 -1.73
C LEU A 1142 4.67 -50.39 -0.79
N MET A 1143 5.04 -50.36 0.49
CA MET A 1143 4.47 -49.44 1.46
C MET A 1143 5.59 -48.58 2.05
N LEU A 1144 5.43 -47.27 1.94
CA LEU A 1144 6.34 -46.26 2.47
C LEU A 1144 5.69 -45.63 3.69
N ALA A 1145 6.40 -45.62 4.81
CA ALA A 1145 5.94 -45.00 6.04
C ALA A 1145 5.84 -43.48 5.92
N ALA A 1146 5.15 -42.86 6.88
CA ALA A 1146 5.16 -41.41 7.06
C ALA A 1146 6.61 -40.88 7.14
N GLY A 1147 6.90 -39.84 6.38
CA GLY A 1147 8.21 -39.22 6.18
C GLY A 1147 9.00 -39.77 4.99
N VAL A 1148 8.63 -40.93 4.45
CA VAL A 1148 9.38 -41.62 3.39
C VAL A 1148 8.71 -41.43 2.04
N THR A 1149 9.43 -40.84 1.08
CA THR A 1149 8.89 -40.52 -0.26
C THR A 1149 9.57 -41.27 -1.40
N GLN A 1150 10.56 -42.11 -1.08
CA GLN A 1150 11.37 -42.82 -2.06
C GLN A 1150 11.62 -44.25 -1.59
N ALA A 1151 11.61 -45.18 -2.54
CA ALA A 1151 12.08 -46.54 -2.36
C ALA A 1151 13.01 -46.90 -3.52
N GLU A 1152 14.08 -47.63 -3.24
CA GLU A 1152 15.04 -48.12 -4.24
C GLU A 1152 15.09 -49.64 -4.19
N LEU A 1153 15.04 -50.26 -5.37
CA LEU A 1153 15.16 -51.69 -5.56
C LEU A 1153 16.37 -51.96 -6.44
N GLU A 1154 17.07 -53.06 -6.15
CA GLU A 1154 18.19 -53.57 -6.94
C GLU A 1154 17.84 -54.96 -7.49
N GLN A 1155 18.41 -55.29 -8.63
CA GLN A 1155 18.17 -56.57 -9.27
C GLN A 1155 18.78 -57.72 -8.43
N GLU A 1156 18.05 -58.84 -8.30
CA GLU A 1156 18.53 -60.04 -7.57
C GLU A 1156 19.60 -60.84 -8.31
#